data_AF-A0A182E324-F1
#
_entry.id   AF-A0A182E324-F1
#
_cell.length_a   1.000
_cell.length_b   1.000
_cell.length_c   1.000
_cell.angle_alpha   90.00
_cell.angle_beta   90.00
_cell.angle_gamma   90.00
#
_symmetry.space_group_name_H-M   'P 1'
#
loop_
_entity.id
_entity.type
_entity.pdbx_description
1 polymer ?
#
loop_
_entity_poly.entity_id
_entity_poly.type
_entity_poly.pdbx_seq_one_letter_code
_entity_poly.pdbx_strand_id
1 'polypeptide(L)'
;MELEITKYACVTNVAIMAAEGHNVDATLLAIGRDHGHYFVRKTFGKPAYCHHCCDKIWGMLTQGYACEVCNFICHDKCMKTVVSFCSGVALQLIKNPVAHTWSEPSHIKRRFCCVCRKKTDDSVAVECEVCEYYVHVDCQDLAVSDCKEAATYVPNLDKNKQVQHHHMREGNIPRDSKCVVCRKACWSYECLAGMRCGWCSATAHAICYRQMSLECDFGALRKIMLPPNALTIPRTELPMKQLLNIQGTHPEALSPVKTHPEDLVSSLADETKEKEDYEILRIFDGNSSLRKYVYRTATVPKTASIQQIRDMALRRFHISDNPDCYYITQVLNDNGEEELLEDPLPLRNVRRSEGRRVQIFLRYKDDPEKTVVKLYGGWLRVPVTFCSLLVTKETLVQDAVAEALDHFGLDRNSANRYNLIEVSLDRGVAERTANSQENMLQLVRNLRKDSLRRYHVVRFYLQEKDDPHEHAVFVANLPLSLAQRQYERILLRLLGAKEKPFTAIGPIYFEYGSLVITFNTAKAATSAVQRLQNAVYEEKKLIVLCLPNVQPHMLSSDCEPLLVLVNVKSGGCQGNELIKSFRRLLNPFQVFDVLKGGPLVGLYVFRNVPKYKILACGGDGTVGWVLQCLDIAKQDAACFSPPCGIVPLGTGNDLARVLRWGGGYSGEENPKDILRDVIEAEEIRLDRWAVVFHEEERTQPSTTSSVESSTDAGQMMNNPEDQTSMIIMNNYFGIGIDADVCLQFHNKRDANPEKFSSRLFNKTQYVKIGLQKAFFERACKDLWKRIELEVDGKIIELPCIEGIIVLNLLSWGSGANPWGTAKEEGQFQKPTHYDGLLEASSSLNLTSLHSLQVVGISDVSRLGLIQSKLSAGIRIAQGGSIRITTHEEWPVQVDGEPHIQPPGTITILKSALKAKMLKKAKKSRRNATSSTTNAAVRTVRNETSPSSSRVHPCTLRNINSGPLIHEKSIPDELHSTSACTNGDDDDDEEGDAFL
;
A
#
# COMPACT_ATOMS: atom_id res chain seq x y z
N MET A 1 33.78 41.69 -24.76
CA MET A 1 33.51 42.21 -26.11
C MET A 1 34.27 41.31 -27.04
N GLU A 2 33.71 40.54 -27.95
CA GLU A 2 32.49 40.68 -28.77
C GLU A 2 32.73 39.54 -29.77
N LEU A 3 31.88 38.60 -30.14
CA LEU A 3 30.45 38.34 -30.04
C LEU A 3 30.38 36.80 -30.19
N GLU A 4 29.61 36.09 -29.37
CA GLU A 4 28.24 35.67 -29.73
C GLU A 4 28.09 35.11 -31.15
N ILE A 5 27.40 33.96 -31.25
CA ILE A 5 26.94 33.23 -32.46
C ILE A 5 27.72 31.93 -32.79
N THR A 6 27.96 31.08 -31.80
CA THR A 6 27.80 29.61 -31.99
C THR A 6 26.69 29.04 -31.10
N LYS A 7 25.86 29.93 -30.56
CA LYS A 7 24.59 29.66 -29.86
C LYS A 7 23.43 29.20 -30.77
N TYR A 8 23.62 28.89 -32.06
CA TYR A 8 22.49 28.65 -32.98
C TYR A 8 22.50 27.37 -33.83
N ALA A 9 23.46 26.45 -33.67
CA ALA A 9 23.52 25.26 -34.54
C ALA A 9 23.76 23.94 -33.78
N CYS A 10 22.96 23.66 -32.75
CA CYS A 10 22.48 22.30 -32.49
C CYS A 10 21.19 22.31 -31.64
N VAL A 11 20.30 23.24 -31.97
CA VAL A 11 18.92 23.34 -31.43
C VAL A 11 18.01 22.26 -32.05
N THR A 12 18.57 21.22 -32.69
CA THR A 12 17.83 20.15 -33.38
C THR A 12 18.01 18.74 -32.82
N ASN A 13 18.65 18.57 -31.65
CA ASN A 13 18.65 17.28 -30.93
C ASN A 13 17.88 17.29 -29.60
N VAL A 14 17.21 18.39 -29.27
CA VAL A 14 16.39 18.53 -28.04
C VAL A 14 14.98 17.91 -28.19
N ALA A 15 14.70 17.22 -29.31
CA ALA A 15 13.38 16.64 -29.60
C ALA A 15 13.33 15.10 -29.70
N ILE A 16 14.39 14.35 -29.36
CA ILE A 16 14.43 12.87 -29.54
C ILE A 16 14.51 12.06 -28.22
N MET A 17 14.41 12.66 -27.03
CA MET A 17 14.43 11.90 -25.75
C MET A 17 13.16 12.00 -24.89
N ALA A 18 12.03 12.39 -25.49
CA ALA A 18 10.75 12.45 -24.81
C ALA A 18 10.03 11.09 -24.82
N ALA A 19 10.45 10.17 -23.95
CA ALA A 19 9.66 9.02 -23.47
C ALA A 19 10.38 8.15 -22.43
N GLU A 20 11.30 8.69 -21.65
CA GLU A 20 11.89 7.96 -20.54
C GLU A 20 11.09 8.34 -19.29
N GLY A 21 10.66 7.35 -18.50
CA GLY A 21 9.91 7.64 -17.27
C GLY A 21 10.71 8.61 -16.40
N HIS A 22 10.06 9.46 -15.60
CA HIS A 22 10.70 10.56 -14.87
C HIS A 22 11.97 10.20 -14.08
N ASN A 23 12.06 8.96 -13.62
CA ASN A 23 13.17 8.45 -12.84
C ASN A 23 14.25 7.71 -13.64
N VAL A 24 14.14 7.62 -14.97
CA VAL A 24 15.15 7.00 -15.85
C VAL A 24 15.82 8.10 -16.67
N ASP A 25 17.13 8.03 -16.80
CA ASP A 25 17.94 8.97 -17.57
C ASP A 25 18.97 8.21 -18.42
N ALA A 26 18.70 8.05 -19.71
CA ALA A 26 19.67 7.45 -20.61
C ALA A 26 20.97 8.26 -20.73
N THR A 27 21.01 9.54 -20.34
CA THR A 27 22.25 10.34 -20.36
C THR A 27 23.23 9.98 -19.24
N LEU A 28 22.80 9.21 -18.22
CA LEU A 28 23.67 8.74 -17.14
C LEU A 28 24.79 7.80 -17.63
N LEU A 29 24.55 7.11 -18.74
CA LEU A 29 25.50 6.22 -19.41
C LEU A 29 25.50 6.50 -20.91
N ALA A 30 26.66 6.39 -21.56
CA ALA A 30 26.72 6.43 -23.02
C ALA A 30 26.21 5.08 -23.59
N ILE A 31 24.91 4.81 -23.49
CA ILE A 31 24.33 3.53 -23.92
C ILE A 31 24.28 3.48 -25.44
N GLY A 32 24.79 2.38 -26.01
CA GLY A 32 24.68 2.09 -27.44
C GLY A 32 23.22 1.89 -27.90
N ARG A 33 23.03 1.71 -29.22
CA ARG A 33 21.69 1.58 -29.84
C ARG A 33 20.82 0.45 -29.26
N ASP A 34 21.43 -0.55 -28.62
CA ASP A 34 20.74 -1.74 -28.12
C ASP A 34 20.25 -1.61 -26.66
N HIS A 35 20.23 -0.40 -26.07
CA HIS A 35 19.70 -0.14 -24.71
C HIS A 35 20.33 -1.03 -23.61
N GLY A 36 21.61 -1.40 -23.81
CA GLY A 36 22.40 -2.24 -22.90
C GLY A 36 22.16 -3.75 -23.04
N HIS A 37 21.38 -4.19 -24.02
CA HIS A 37 21.21 -5.63 -24.31
C HIS A 37 22.39 -6.20 -25.08
N TYR A 38 22.76 -7.43 -24.74
CA TYR A 38 23.75 -8.21 -25.50
C TYR A 38 23.03 -9.30 -26.29
N PHE A 39 22.55 -8.94 -27.48
CA PHE A 39 21.72 -9.81 -28.31
C PHE A 39 22.56 -10.85 -29.06
N VAL A 40 22.27 -12.12 -28.82
CA VAL A 40 22.84 -13.24 -29.57
C VAL A 40 21.73 -13.92 -30.37
N ARG A 41 22.04 -14.22 -31.63
CA ARG A 41 21.12 -14.92 -32.52
C ARG A 41 20.95 -16.37 -32.03
N LYS A 42 19.70 -16.81 -31.84
CA LYS A 42 19.34 -18.16 -31.40
C LYS A 42 18.26 -18.77 -32.30
N THR A 43 18.35 -20.07 -32.49
CA THR A 43 17.28 -20.90 -33.07
C THR A 43 16.44 -21.46 -31.94
N PHE A 44 15.12 -21.27 -31.99
CA PHE A 44 14.22 -21.69 -30.93
C PHE A 44 13.52 -23.00 -31.31
N GLY A 45 14.02 -24.12 -30.75
CA GLY A 45 13.43 -25.45 -30.95
C GLY A 45 12.11 -25.68 -30.19
N LYS A 46 11.73 -24.75 -29.31
CA LYS A 46 10.44 -24.70 -28.58
C LYS A 46 9.76 -23.35 -28.86
N PRO A 47 8.40 -23.25 -28.80
CA PRO A 47 7.71 -21.97 -29.00
C PRO A 47 8.26 -20.90 -28.05
N ALA A 48 8.80 -19.82 -28.61
CA ALA A 48 9.24 -18.65 -27.86
C ALA A 48 8.35 -17.45 -28.22
N TYR A 49 8.35 -16.41 -27.41
CA TYR A 49 7.54 -15.22 -27.64
C TYR A 49 8.39 -13.97 -27.55
N CYS A 50 8.16 -13.03 -28.47
CA CYS A 50 8.86 -11.77 -28.46
C CYS A 50 8.37 -10.89 -27.30
N HIS A 51 9.27 -10.42 -26.44
CA HIS A 51 8.94 -9.51 -25.33
C HIS A 51 8.53 -8.12 -25.82
N HIS A 52 8.84 -7.79 -27.08
CA HIS A 52 8.55 -6.49 -27.67
C HIS A 52 7.15 -6.42 -28.31
N CYS A 53 6.82 -7.35 -29.22
CA CYS A 53 5.52 -7.37 -29.91
C CYS A 53 4.54 -8.44 -29.40
N CYS A 54 4.97 -9.31 -28.48
CA CYS A 54 4.19 -10.44 -27.95
C CYS A 54 3.91 -11.58 -28.95
N ASP A 55 4.30 -11.47 -30.22
CA ASP A 55 4.07 -12.52 -31.21
C ASP A 55 5.03 -13.71 -31.00
N LYS A 56 4.54 -14.89 -31.41
CA LYS A 56 5.28 -16.16 -31.36
C LYS A 56 6.48 -16.15 -32.31
N ILE A 57 7.55 -16.82 -31.89
CA ILE A 57 8.77 -17.17 -32.63
C ILE A 57 8.80 -18.70 -32.66
N TRP A 58 8.60 -19.29 -33.84
CA TRP A 58 8.47 -20.74 -33.97
C TRP A 58 8.82 -21.25 -35.37
N GLY A 59 9.60 -22.33 -35.42
CA GLY A 59 10.03 -23.00 -36.66
C GLY A 59 11.47 -23.51 -36.57
N MET A 60 11.77 -24.62 -37.26
CA MET A 60 13.11 -25.24 -37.26
C MET A 60 14.21 -24.32 -37.85
N LEU A 61 13.82 -23.33 -38.65
CA LEU A 61 14.72 -22.36 -39.30
C LEU A 61 14.47 -20.91 -38.85
N THR A 62 13.45 -20.65 -38.02
CA THR A 62 13.16 -19.29 -37.58
C THR A 62 14.13 -18.87 -36.49
N GLN A 63 14.99 -17.91 -36.85
CA GLN A 63 15.97 -17.32 -35.95
C GLN A 63 15.37 -16.09 -35.26
N GLY A 64 15.73 -15.88 -34.00
CA GLY A 64 15.48 -14.63 -33.27
C GLY A 64 16.69 -14.26 -32.45
N TYR A 65 16.57 -13.21 -31.64
CA TYR A 65 17.63 -12.75 -30.76
C TYR A 65 17.23 -12.94 -29.32
N ALA A 66 18.19 -13.35 -28.50
CA ALA A 66 18.06 -13.44 -27.05
C ALA A 66 19.19 -12.66 -26.38
N CYS A 67 18.86 -11.80 -25.43
CA CYS A 67 19.84 -11.13 -24.59
C CYS A 67 20.44 -12.13 -23.59
N GLU A 68 21.77 -12.29 -23.57
CA GLU A 68 22.43 -13.24 -22.64
C GLU A 68 22.38 -12.82 -21.17
N VAL A 69 22.08 -11.54 -20.89
CA VAL A 69 22.04 -11.00 -19.53
C VAL A 69 20.65 -11.18 -18.90
N CYS A 70 19.61 -10.67 -19.57
CA CYS A 70 18.26 -10.62 -18.99
C CYS A 70 17.25 -11.56 -19.66
N ASN A 71 17.68 -12.38 -20.63
CA ASN A 71 16.81 -13.26 -21.44
C ASN A 71 15.73 -12.52 -22.24
N PHE A 72 15.96 -11.26 -22.62
CA PHE A 72 15.06 -10.55 -23.54
C PHE A 72 15.07 -11.23 -24.91
N ILE A 73 13.93 -11.79 -25.30
CA ILE A 73 13.74 -12.44 -26.60
C ILE A 73 13.00 -11.50 -27.56
N CYS A 74 13.51 -11.35 -28.78
CA CYS A 74 12.82 -10.62 -29.85
C CYS A 74 13.06 -11.19 -31.25
N HIS A 75 12.16 -10.83 -32.18
CA HIS A 75 12.39 -11.08 -33.61
C HIS A 75 13.55 -10.21 -34.12
N ASP A 76 14.20 -10.66 -35.20
CA ASP A 76 15.18 -9.85 -35.94
C ASP A 76 14.64 -8.46 -36.31
N LYS A 77 13.41 -8.40 -36.85
CA LYS A 77 12.72 -7.13 -37.17
C LYS A 77 12.45 -6.23 -35.96
N CYS A 78 12.30 -6.81 -34.76
CA CYS A 78 11.96 -6.09 -33.54
C CYS A 78 13.19 -5.59 -32.78
N MET A 79 14.37 -6.18 -33.02
CA MET A 79 15.60 -5.86 -32.29
C MET A 79 15.93 -4.35 -32.34
N LYS A 80 15.79 -3.74 -33.53
CA LYS A 80 16.09 -2.31 -33.76
C LYS A 80 15.09 -1.35 -33.12
N THR A 81 13.92 -1.83 -32.72
CA THR A 81 12.85 -1.02 -32.11
C THR A 81 12.69 -1.27 -30.63
N VAL A 82 13.54 -2.10 -30.01
CA VAL A 82 13.54 -2.35 -28.57
C VAL A 82 13.73 -1.03 -27.81
N VAL A 83 12.91 -0.84 -26.79
CA VAL A 83 12.89 0.37 -25.95
C VAL A 83 13.15 0.07 -24.48
N SER A 84 12.99 -1.18 -24.05
CA SER A 84 13.22 -1.59 -22.66
C SER A 84 14.72 -1.68 -22.41
N PHE A 85 15.21 -1.10 -21.31
CA PHE A 85 16.60 -1.24 -20.91
C PHE A 85 16.89 -2.65 -20.39
N CYS A 86 18.11 -3.13 -20.61
CA CYS A 86 18.58 -4.38 -20.02
C CYS A 86 18.71 -4.23 -18.50
N SER A 87 18.36 -5.26 -17.73
CA SER A 87 18.57 -5.28 -16.27
C SER A 87 20.04 -5.13 -15.88
N GLY A 88 20.97 -5.41 -16.81
CA GLY A 88 22.40 -5.17 -16.61
C GLY A 88 22.83 -3.70 -16.62
N VAL A 89 22.00 -2.78 -17.14
CA VAL A 89 22.30 -1.34 -17.15
C VAL A 89 21.26 -0.51 -16.39
N ALA A 90 20.04 -1.03 -16.24
CA ALA A 90 18.89 -0.28 -15.72
C ALA A 90 19.13 0.35 -14.34
N LEU A 91 19.85 -0.33 -13.44
CA LEU A 91 20.22 0.22 -12.12
C LEU A 91 21.03 1.52 -12.21
N GLN A 92 21.90 1.63 -13.21
CA GLN A 92 22.77 2.79 -13.40
C GLN A 92 22.02 3.97 -14.03
N LEU A 93 20.82 3.75 -14.58
CA LEU A 93 20.00 4.76 -15.24
C LEU A 93 18.96 5.42 -14.34
N ILE A 94 18.80 4.94 -13.11
CA ILE A 94 17.83 5.53 -12.18
C ILE A 94 18.34 6.90 -11.73
N LYS A 95 17.53 7.95 -11.64
CA LYS A 95 17.97 9.26 -11.11
C LYS A 95 17.96 9.25 -9.59
N ASN A 96 16.79 8.96 -9.02
CA ASN A 96 16.50 8.97 -7.59
C ASN A 96 16.14 7.54 -7.15
N PRO A 97 17.06 6.82 -6.48
CA PRO A 97 16.79 5.46 -6.08
C PRO A 97 15.75 5.41 -4.97
N VAL A 98 14.79 4.50 -5.09
CA VAL A 98 13.75 4.26 -4.09
C VAL A 98 13.68 2.77 -3.81
N ALA A 99 13.87 2.39 -2.54
CA ALA A 99 13.89 1.00 -2.12
C ALA A 99 12.52 0.33 -2.33
N HIS A 100 12.55 -0.90 -2.83
CA HIS A 100 11.39 -1.79 -2.80
C HIS A 100 11.09 -2.24 -1.37
N THR A 101 9.82 -2.49 -1.10
CA THR A 101 9.40 -3.12 0.16
C THR A 101 8.97 -4.54 -0.14
N TRP A 102 9.93 -5.45 -0.01
CA TRP A 102 9.79 -6.86 -0.36
C TRP A 102 8.95 -7.62 0.64
N SER A 103 8.10 -8.51 0.14
CA SER A 103 7.41 -9.55 0.91
C SER A 103 8.39 -10.62 1.42
N GLU A 104 7.92 -11.47 2.32
CA GLU A 104 8.61 -12.72 2.62
C GLU A 104 8.71 -13.61 1.36
N PRO A 105 9.78 -14.41 1.21
CA PRO A 105 9.95 -15.32 0.09
C PRO A 105 8.83 -16.35 -0.01
N SER A 106 8.24 -16.52 -1.19
CA SER A 106 7.14 -17.48 -1.43
C SER A 106 7.08 -17.95 -2.88
N HIS A 107 6.27 -18.98 -3.17
CA HIS A 107 6.00 -19.43 -4.53
C HIS A 107 4.92 -18.58 -5.19
N ILE A 108 5.34 -17.59 -5.98
CA ILE A 108 4.45 -16.67 -6.69
C ILE A 108 4.14 -17.24 -8.07
N LYS A 109 2.89 -17.63 -8.31
CA LYS A 109 2.47 -18.21 -9.60
C LYS A 109 2.00 -17.15 -10.59
N ARG A 110 2.11 -17.45 -11.89
CA ARG A 110 1.58 -16.64 -13.01
C ARG A 110 2.18 -15.22 -13.05
N ARG A 111 3.47 -15.11 -12.73
CA ARG A 111 4.25 -13.88 -12.81
C ARG A 111 5.60 -14.17 -13.48
N PHE A 112 6.23 -13.10 -13.94
CA PHE A 112 7.57 -13.12 -14.50
C PHE A 112 8.51 -12.28 -13.65
N CYS A 113 9.72 -12.78 -13.45
CA CYS A 113 10.79 -12.05 -12.80
C CYS A 113 11.19 -10.85 -13.67
N CYS A 114 11.14 -9.64 -13.11
CA CYS A 114 11.48 -8.40 -13.81
C CYS A 114 12.97 -8.27 -14.15
N VAL A 115 13.84 -9.13 -13.60
CA VAL A 115 15.29 -9.12 -13.84
C VAL A 115 15.69 -10.11 -14.91
N CYS A 116 15.31 -11.39 -14.75
CA CYS A 116 15.73 -12.48 -15.65
C CYS A 116 14.66 -12.88 -16.67
N ARG A 117 13.45 -12.29 -16.59
CA ARG A 117 12.30 -12.51 -17.48
C ARG A 117 11.72 -13.92 -17.53
N LYS A 118 12.21 -14.83 -16.69
CA LYS A 118 11.64 -16.19 -16.54
C LYS A 118 10.41 -16.18 -15.63
N LYS A 119 9.55 -17.19 -15.76
CA LYS A 119 8.39 -17.39 -14.89
C LYS A 119 8.86 -17.59 -13.44
N THR A 120 8.05 -17.12 -12.49
CA THR A 120 8.29 -17.31 -11.05
C THR A 120 7.69 -18.61 -10.52
N ASP A 121 7.01 -19.39 -11.36
CA ASP A 121 6.28 -20.59 -10.96
C ASP A 121 7.19 -21.67 -10.33
N ASP A 122 8.40 -21.83 -10.87
CA ASP A 122 9.30 -22.94 -10.56
C ASP A 122 10.32 -22.62 -9.45
N SER A 123 10.29 -21.43 -8.88
CA SER A 123 11.30 -20.99 -7.91
C SER A 123 10.74 -20.00 -6.92
N VAL A 124 11.36 -19.92 -5.74
CA VAL A 124 10.94 -18.96 -4.71
C VAL A 124 11.19 -17.53 -5.22
N ALA A 125 10.20 -16.67 -5.03
CA ALA A 125 10.19 -15.29 -5.48
C ALA A 125 9.72 -14.36 -4.34
N VAL A 126 10.01 -13.09 -4.52
CA VAL A 126 9.53 -11.99 -3.67
C VAL A 126 8.79 -10.98 -4.52
N GLU A 127 7.80 -10.32 -3.93
CA GLU A 127 7.09 -9.20 -4.55
C GLU A 127 7.27 -7.92 -3.76
N CYS A 128 7.29 -6.78 -4.44
CA CYS A 128 7.21 -5.48 -3.78
C CYS A 128 5.74 -5.16 -3.45
N GLU A 129 5.42 -4.97 -2.18
CA GLU A 129 4.06 -4.67 -1.72
C GLU A 129 3.50 -3.33 -2.20
N VAL A 130 4.37 -2.43 -2.72
CA VAL A 130 4.00 -1.08 -3.13
C VAL A 130 3.87 -0.93 -4.65
N CYS A 131 4.69 -1.62 -5.45
CA CYS A 131 4.72 -1.40 -6.90
C CYS A 131 4.60 -2.65 -7.76
N GLU A 132 4.30 -3.82 -7.18
CA GLU A 132 4.09 -5.08 -7.92
C GLU A 132 5.31 -5.47 -8.77
N TYR A 133 6.50 -5.20 -8.23
CA TYR A 133 7.75 -5.63 -8.83
C TYR A 133 8.09 -7.04 -8.33
N TYR A 134 8.21 -8.00 -9.24
CA TYR A 134 8.40 -9.42 -8.93
C TYR A 134 9.81 -9.86 -9.31
N VAL A 135 10.51 -10.53 -8.41
CA VAL A 135 11.83 -11.11 -8.70
C VAL A 135 12.00 -12.46 -8.02
N HIS A 136 12.77 -13.36 -8.63
CA HIS A 136 13.30 -14.50 -7.91
C HIS A 136 14.19 -14.03 -6.77
N VAL A 137 14.27 -14.79 -5.68
CA VAL A 137 15.17 -14.48 -4.55
C VAL A 137 16.61 -14.28 -5.05
N ASP A 138 17.07 -15.14 -5.96
CA ASP A 138 18.41 -15.07 -6.56
C ASP A 138 18.62 -13.87 -7.51
N CYS A 139 17.54 -13.21 -7.92
CA CYS A 139 17.58 -12.02 -8.77
C CYS A 139 17.39 -10.73 -7.96
N GLN A 140 17.15 -10.81 -6.65
CA GLN A 140 16.80 -9.65 -5.83
C GLN A 140 17.95 -8.63 -5.72
N ASP A 141 19.20 -9.08 -5.74
CA ASP A 141 20.41 -8.25 -5.74
C ASP A 141 20.61 -7.45 -7.05
N LEU A 142 19.87 -7.82 -8.10
CA LEU A 142 19.87 -7.22 -9.43
C LEU A 142 18.58 -6.45 -9.72
N ALA A 143 17.66 -6.37 -8.76
CA ALA A 143 16.43 -5.63 -8.89
C ALA A 143 16.71 -4.13 -9.01
N VAL A 144 16.02 -3.45 -9.92
CA VAL A 144 16.17 -1.99 -10.11
C VAL A 144 15.56 -1.27 -8.92
N SER A 145 16.34 -0.48 -8.18
CA SER A 145 15.90 0.26 -6.98
C SER A 145 15.16 1.56 -7.34
N ASP A 146 14.00 1.46 -7.98
CA ASP A 146 13.20 2.60 -8.45
C ASP A 146 11.73 2.49 -8.04
N CYS A 147 11.43 2.00 -6.83
CA CYS A 147 10.07 1.90 -6.32
C CYS A 147 9.31 3.26 -6.39
N LYS A 148 8.01 3.23 -6.16
CA LYS A 148 7.11 4.39 -6.21
C LYS A 148 7.56 5.48 -5.22
N GLU A 149 8.00 6.62 -5.74
CA GLU A 149 8.41 7.78 -4.93
C GLU A 149 7.19 8.43 -4.26
N ALA A 150 6.94 8.07 -3.01
CA ALA A 150 5.69 8.39 -2.32
C ALA A 150 5.66 9.76 -1.63
N ALA A 151 6.81 10.45 -1.53
CA ALA A 151 6.94 11.76 -0.92
C ALA A 151 7.95 12.60 -1.70
N THR A 152 7.48 13.69 -2.30
CA THR A 152 8.28 14.56 -3.17
C THR A 152 8.03 16.04 -2.89
N TYR A 153 7.53 16.42 -1.71
CA TYR A 153 7.42 17.84 -1.37
C TYR A 153 8.80 18.51 -1.28
N VAL A 154 8.86 19.78 -1.69
CA VAL A 154 10.04 20.64 -1.59
C VAL A 154 9.60 21.99 -1.03
N PRO A 155 10.16 22.42 0.09
CA PRO A 155 9.94 23.77 0.62
C PRO A 155 10.27 24.83 -0.43
N ASN A 156 9.46 25.89 -0.50
CA ASN A 156 9.67 27.07 -1.36
C ASN A 156 9.60 26.83 -2.87
N LEU A 157 9.29 25.62 -3.34
CA LEU A 157 9.01 25.38 -4.75
C LEU A 157 7.55 25.70 -5.06
N ASP A 158 7.33 26.57 -6.05
CA ASP A 158 5.97 26.92 -6.50
C ASP A 158 5.20 25.66 -6.92
N LYS A 159 3.99 25.49 -6.36
CA LYS A 159 3.06 24.41 -6.66
C LYS A 159 2.82 24.26 -8.16
N ASN A 160 2.78 25.36 -8.91
CA ASN A 160 2.54 25.34 -10.36
C ASN A 160 3.72 24.81 -11.18
N LYS A 161 4.92 24.73 -10.59
CA LYS A 161 6.13 24.21 -11.25
C LYS A 161 6.33 22.71 -11.01
N GLN A 162 5.53 22.09 -10.14
CA GLN A 162 5.64 20.68 -9.83
C GLN A 162 4.70 19.86 -10.71
N VAL A 163 5.30 19.05 -11.59
CA VAL A 163 4.58 18.15 -12.48
C VAL A 163 4.70 16.73 -11.96
N GLN A 164 3.57 16.05 -11.78
CA GLN A 164 3.57 14.62 -11.49
C GLN A 164 3.76 13.85 -12.79
N HIS A 165 4.75 12.96 -12.82
CA HIS A 165 5.00 12.12 -13.98
C HIS A 165 4.54 10.67 -13.79
N HIS A 166 4.39 9.96 -14.91
CA HIS A 166 4.11 8.52 -14.89
C HIS A 166 5.31 7.73 -14.33
N HIS A 167 5.01 6.79 -13.43
CA HIS A 167 5.97 5.79 -12.96
C HIS A 167 5.71 4.47 -13.71
N MET A 168 6.37 4.28 -14.86
CA MET A 168 6.10 3.16 -15.76
C MET A 168 6.88 1.89 -15.36
N ARG A 169 6.19 0.75 -15.34
CA ARG A 169 6.72 -0.58 -15.04
C ARG A 169 6.46 -1.54 -16.18
N GLU A 170 7.46 -2.36 -16.51
CA GLU A 170 7.35 -3.37 -17.56
C GLU A 170 6.67 -4.64 -17.04
N GLY A 171 5.74 -5.16 -17.83
CA GLY A 171 5.17 -6.49 -17.68
C GLY A 171 4.28 -6.70 -16.47
N ASN A 172 3.95 -7.98 -16.24
CA ASN A 172 3.04 -8.46 -15.19
C ASN A 172 1.69 -7.71 -15.13
N ILE A 173 1.21 -7.22 -16.28
CA ILE A 173 -0.01 -6.43 -16.34
C ILE A 173 -1.27 -7.32 -16.27
N PRO A 174 -2.39 -6.82 -15.74
CA PRO A 174 -3.63 -7.60 -15.64
C PRO A 174 -4.12 -8.13 -16.99
N ARG A 175 -4.81 -9.27 -16.97
CA ARG A 175 -5.52 -9.82 -18.13
C ARG A 175 -6.49 -8.77 -18.67
N ASP A 176 -6.66 -8.74 -19.98
CA ASP A 176 -7.56 -7.82 -20.70
C ASP A 176 -7.14 -6.34 -20.68
N SER A 177 -5.92 -6.03 -20.21
CA SER A 177 -5.33 -4.69 -20.31
C SER A 177 -5.24 -4.23 -21.77
N LYS A 178 -5.78 -3.04 -22.05
CA LYS A 178 -5.74 -2.39 -23.36
C LYS A 178 -4.83 -1.18 -23.33
N CYS A 179 -4.00 -1.06 -24.36
CA CYS A 179 -3.12 0.09 -24.52
C CYS A 179 -3.92 1.39 -24.63
N VAL A 180 -3.60 2.39 -23.81
CA VAL A 180 -4.28 3.69 -23.83
C VAL A 180 -4.10 4.45 -25.15
N VAL A 181 -3.04 4.15 -25.90
CA VAL A 181 -2.72 4.78 -27.20
C VAL A 181 -3.45 4.09 -28.35
N CYS A 182 -3.17 2.81 -28.61
CA CYS A 182 -3.69 2.11 -29.78
C CYS A 182 -4.97 1.30 -29.52
N ARG A 183 -5.43 1.21 -28.27
CA ARG A 183 -6.62 0.46 -27.81
C ARG A 183 -6.60 -1.05 -27.99
N LYS A 184 -5.52 -1.63 -28.52
CA LYS A 184 -5.32 -3.09 -28.63
C LYS A 184 -4.85 -3.70 -27.30
N ALA A 185 -5.02 -5.01 -27.14
CA ALA A 185 -4.50 -5.74 -25.99
C ALA A 185 -2.97 -5.58 -25.90
N CYS A 186 -2.45 -5.28 -24.71
CA CYS A 186 -1.01 -5.07 -24.49
C CYS A 186 -0.43 -5.98 -23.40
N TRP A 187 -1.15 -7.05 -23.04
CA TRP A 187 -0.76 -8.04 -22.03
C TRP A 187 -0.31 -9.34 -22.68
N SER A 188 0.44 -10.17 -21.94
CA SER A 188 0.88 -11.50 -22.38
C SER A 188 0.94 -12.47 -21.20
N TYR A 189 0.53 -13.73 -21.41
CA TYR A 189 0.73 -14.84 -20.47
C TYR A 189 2.07 -15.56 -20.71
N GLU A 190 2.67 -15.32 -21.86
CA GLU A 190 3.79 -16.12 -22.36
C GLU A 190 5.15 -15.45 -22.15
N CYS A 191 5.16 -14.13 -21.98
CA CYS A 191 6.37 -13.35 -21.75
C CYS A 191 6.09 -12.07 -20.93
N LEU A 192 7.14 -11.52 -20.32
CA LEU A 192 7.09 -10.22 -19.65
C LEU A 192 6.99 -9.10 -20.69
N ALA A 193 5.78 -8.57 -20.91
CA ALA A 193 5.52 -7.56 -21.93
C ALA A 193 4.46 -6.53 -21.52
N GLY A 194 4.50 -5.37 -22.19
CA GLY A 194 3.64 -4.21 -21.89
C GLY A 194 4.20 -3.34 -20.78
N MET A 195 3.58 -2.18 -20.58
CA MET A 195 3.98 -1.17 -19.60
C MET A 195 2.76 -0.73 -18.80
N ARG A 196 2.92 -0.47 -17.50
CA ARG A 196 1.88 0.03 -16.59
C ARG A 196 2.37 1.17 -15.71
N CYS A 197 1.58 2.22 -15.56
CA CYS A 197 1.86 3.29 -14.61
C CYS A 197 1.46 2.86 -13.17
N GLY A 198 2.36 2.97 -12.20
CA GLY A 198 2.10 2.72 -10.77
C GLY A 198 1.24 3.76 -10.05
N TRP A 199 0.90 4.88 -10.72
CA TRP A 199 0.03 5.93 -10.18
C TRP A 199 -1.38 5.84 -10.75
N CYS A 200 -1.55 6.05 -12.06
CA CYS A 200 -2.87 6.05 -12.71
C CYS A 200 -3.33 4.66 -13.21
N SER A 201 -2.47 3.63 -13.14
CA SER A 201 -2.71 2.29 -13.69
C SER A 201 -2.96 2.25 -15.21
N ALA A 202 -2.65 3.31 -15.94
CA ALA A 202 -2.68 3.30 -17.40
C ALA A 202 -1.71 2.23 -17.93
N THR A 203 -2.13 1.46 -18.94
CA THR A 203 -1.30 0.45 -19.59
C THR A 203 -1.05 0.81 -21.04
N ALA A 204 0.12 0.45 -21.56
CA ALA A 204 0.49 0.65 -22.95
C ALA A 204 1.45 -0.43 -23.45
N HIS A 205 1.54 -0.64 -24.76
CA HIS A 205 2.66 -1.40 -25.32
C HIS A 205 3.98 -0.66 -25.05
N ALA A 206 5.09 -1.40 -25.03
CA ALA A 206 6.43 -0.84 -24.86
C ALA A 206 6.71 0.27 -25.89
N ILE A 207 6.31 0.12 -27.15
CA ILE A 207 6.51 1.21 -28.15
C ILE A 207 5.52 2.36 -27.91
N CYS A 208 4.28 2.03 -27.56
CA CYS A 208 3.20 3.00 -27.48
C CYS A 208 3.35 3.96 -26.29
N TYR A 209 3.95 3.54 -25.18
CA TYR A 209 4.04 4.42 -24.00
C TYR A 209 4.83 5.70 -24.31
N ARG A 210 5.70 5.68 -25.33
CA ARG A 210 6.42 6.86 -25.82
C ARG A 210 5.53 7.95 -26.41
N GLN A 211 4.30 7.61 -26.77
CA GLN A 211 3.30 8.52 -27.32
C GLN A 211 2.29 8.99 -26.25
N MET A 212 2.44 8.52 -25.00
CA MET A 212 1.60 8.98 -23.89
C MET A 212 2.03 10.38 -23.43
N SER A 213 1.12 11.08 -22.75
CA SER A 213 1.47 12.29 -22.01
C SER A 213 2.58 11.97 -20.99
N LEU A 214 3.50 12.90 -20.80
CA LEU A 214 4.54 12.78 -19.77
C LEU A 214 3.97 12.96 -18.36
N GLU A 215 2.88 13.72 -18.24
CA GLU A 215 2.21 14.05 -16.98
C GLU A 215 1.17 13.00 -16.61
N CYS A 216 1.18 12.58 -15.36
CA CYS A 216 0.25 11.65 -14.77
C CYS A 216 -0.76 12.40 -13.89
N ASP A 217 -2.03 12.34 -14.26
CA ASP A 217 -3.16 12.94 -13.55
C ASP A 217 -3.76 12.03 -12.46
N PHE A 218 -3.08 10.93 -12.12
CA PHE A 218 -3.57 9.84 -11.23
C PHE A 218 -4.81 9.08 -11.74
N GLY A 219 -5.30 9.40 -12.94
CA GLY A 219 -6.40 8.71 -13.62
C GLY A 219 -7.69 8.70 -12.80
N ALA A 220 -8.36 7.54 -12.78
CA ALA A 220 -9.67 7.38 -12.14
C ALA A 220 -9.68 7.64 -10.63
N LEU A 221 -8.52 7.59 -9.97
CA LEU A 221 -8.40 7.76 -8.51
C LEU A 221 -7.98 9.18 -8.10
N ARG A 222 -7.85 10.11 -9.05
CA ARG A 222 -7.31 11.46 -8.80
C ARG A 222 -7.99 12.23 -7.67
N LYS A 223 -9.31 12.06 -7.50
CA LYS A 223 -10.11 12.77 -6.49
C LYS A 223 -9.79 12.35 -5.05
N ILE A 224 -9.17 11.19 -4.87
CA ILE A 224 -8.89 10.59 -3.56
C ILE A 224 -7.41 10.28 -3.35
N MET A 225 -6.56 10.66 -4.29
CA MET A 225 -5.12 10.41 -4.22
C MET A 225 -4.44 11.45 -3.35
N LEU A 226 -3.54 11.03 -2.46
CA LEU A 226 -2.59 11.92 -1.80
C LEU A 226 -1.36 12.07 -2.72
N PRO A 227 -1.21 13.20 -3.40
CA PRO A 227 -0.14 13.35 -4.37
C PRO A 227 1.22 13.37 -3.63
N PRO A 228 2.28 12.74 -4.16
CA PRO A 228 3.59 12.68 -3.51
C PRO A 228 4.14 14.05 -3.14
N ASN A 229 3.87 15.04 -3.98
CA ASN A 229 4.37 16.40 -3.79
C ASN A 229 3.67 17.17 -2.66
N ALA A 230 2.62 16.60 -2.06
CA ALA A 230 1.98 17.11 -0.86
C ALA A 230 2.45 16.38 0.41
N LEU A 231 3.48 15.54 0.33
CA LEU A 231 3.93 14.73 1.45
C LEU A 231 5.41 14.95 1.74
N THR A 232 5.73 15.10 3.01
CA THR A 232 7.09 14.94 3.53
C THR A 232 7.14 13.69 4.38
N ILE A 233 8.25 12.96 4.26
CA ILE A 233 8.56 11.84 5.13
C ILE A 233 9.77 12.24 5.96
N PRO A 234 9.87 11.77 7.21
CA PRO A 234 11.09 11.94 7.96
C PRO A 234 12.25 11.40 7.15
N ARG A 235 13.23 12.25 6.80
CA ARG A 235 14.44 11.89 6.04
C ARG A 235 15.41 11.11 6.95
N THR A 236 14.91 10.02 7.52
CA THR A 236 15.61 9.19 8.47
C THR A 236 16.41 8.15 7.69
N GLU A 237 17.52 7.67 8.26
CA GLU A 237 18.28 6.52 7.71
C GLU A 237 17.47 5.20 7.80
N LEU A 238 16.16 5.28 8.11
CA LEU A 238 15.29 4.14 8.29
C LEU A 238 14.84 3.62 6.93
N PRO A 239 14.95 2.31 6.68
CA PRO A 239 14.40 1.70 5.48
C PRO A 239 12.92 2.00 5.28
N MET A 240 12.49 2.19 4.02
CA MET A 240 11.08 2.42 3.65
C MET A 240 10.10 1.41 4.26
N LYS A 241 10.52 0.14 4.41
CA LYS A 241 9.72 -0.89 5.07
C LYS A 241 9.36 -0.56 6.52
N GLN A 242 10.24 0.13 7.25
CA GLN A 242 9.99 0.58 8.61
C GLN A 242 9.05 1.79 8.61
N LEU A 243 9.23 2.73 7.67
CA LEU A 243 8.33 3.88 7.51
C LEU A 243 6.90 3.48 7.15
N LEU A 244 6.73 2.47 6.29
CA LEU A 244 5.43 1.91 5.90
C LEU A 244 4.94 0.80 6.84
N ASN A 245 5.76 0.43 7.82
CA ASN A 245 5.53 -0.64 8.78
C ASN A 245 5.07 -1.96 8.12
N ILE A 246 5.76 -2.33 7.04
CA ILE A 246 5.57 -3.62 6.38
C ILE A 246 6.47 -4.61 7.11
N GLN A 247 5.87 -5.70 7.60
CA GLN A 247 6.61 -6.76 8.27
C GLN A 247 7.63 -7.35 7.29
N GLY A 248 8.89 -7.29 7.68
CA GLY A 248 9.86 -8.28 7.31
C GLY A 248 10.58 -8.65 8.58
N THR A 249 10.88 -9.93 8.78
CA THR A 249 11.86 -10.33 9.78
C THR A 249 13.09 -9.41 9.65
N HIS A 250 13.65 -8.97 10.79
CA HIS A 250 14.88 -8.19 10.78
C HIS A 250 15.87 -8.89 9.83
N PRO A 251 16.57 -8.18 8.93
CA PRO A 251 17.76 -8.74 8.33
C PRO A 251 18.82 -8.73 9.43
N GLU A 252 18.64 -9.54 10.48
CA GLU A 252 19.82 -10.21 11.01
C GLU A 252 20.46 -10.84 9.80
N ALA A 253 21.71 -10.47 9.54
CA ALA A 253 22.49 -10.91 8.40
C ALA A 253 22.02 -12.31 7.98
N LEU A 254 21.20 -12.37 6.92
CA LEU A 254 21.02 -13.59 6.17
C LEU A 254 22.44 -13.91 5.75
N SER A 255 23.06 -14.79 6.54
CA SER A 255 24.28 -15.48 6.19
C SER A 255 24.09 -15.81 4.72
N PRO A 256 25.03 -15.42 3.84
CA PRO A 256 24.84 -15.62 2.41
C PRO A 256 24.35 -17.04 2.27
N VAL A 257 23.10 -17.22 1.80
CA VAL A 257 22.61 -18.54 1.45
C VAL A 257 23.71 -19.08 0.59
N LYS A 258 24.38 -20.11 1.08
CA LYS A 258 25.43 -20.80 0.35
C LYS A 258 24.69 -21.30 -0.87
N THR A 259 24.70 -20.52 -1.95
CA THR A 259 24.46 -21.04 -3.29
C THR A 259 25.58 -22.05 -3.44
N HIS A 260 25.30 -23.31 -3.08
CA HIS A 260 25.98 -24.43 -3.66
C HIS A 260 25.57 -24.37 -5.13
N PRO A 261 26.45 -23.91 -6.04
CA PRO A 261 26.15 -23.93 -7.47
C PRO A 261 26.18 -25.37 -8.00
N GLU A 262 26.32 -26.37 -7.12
CA GLU A 262 26.30 -27.79 -7.44
C GLU A 262 24.88 -28.24 -7.80
N ASP A 263 23.83 -27.61 -7.25
CA ASP A 263 22.44 -28.02 -7.51
C ASP A 263 21.87 -27.49 -8.84
N LEU A 264 22.40 -26.38 -9.37
CA LEU A 264 22.04 -25.86 -10.70
C LEU A 264 22.80 -26.56 -11.84
N VAL A 265 23.88 -27.27 -11.53
CA VAL A 265 24.61 -28.08 -12.51
C VAL A 265 24.02 -29.50 -12.58
N SER A 266 23.34 -29.97 -11.52
CA SER A 266 22.67 -31.28 -11.54
C SER A 266 21.51 -31.36 -12.54
N SER A 267 20.81 -30.25 -12.83
CA SER A 267 19.72 -30.22 -13.84
C SER A 267 20.20 -29.97 -15.28
N LEU A 268 21.49 -29.74 -15.47
CA LEU A 268 22.16 -29.74 -16.79
C LEU A 268 23.04 -31.00 -16.99
N ALA A 269 23.14 -31.85 -15.96
CA ALA A 269 24.00 -33.02 -15.98
C ALA A 269 23.44 -34.18 -16.83
N ASP A 270 22.19 -34.09 -17.28
CA ASP A 270 21.56 -35.16 -18.06
C ASP A 270 21.69 -35.03 -19.59
N GLU A 271 22.46 -34.04 -20.10
CA GLU A 271 22.71 -33.90 -21.55
C GLU A 271 24.15 -33.54 -21.98
N THR A 272 25.19 -33.79 -21.18
CA THR A 272 26.58 -33.52 -21.63
C THR A 272 27.48 -34.74 -21.60
N LYS A 273 27.34 -35.58 -22.63
CA LYS A 273 28.42 -36.47 -23.13
C LYS A 273 29.37 -35.74 -24.10
N GLU A 274 29.35 -34.41 -24.12
CA GLU A 274 30.25 -33.58 -24.93
C GLU A 274 30.97 -32.52 -24.08
N LYS A 275 32.31 -32.53 -24.18
CA LYS A 275 33.31 -31.44 -23.97
C LYS A 275 34.28 -31.56 -22.78
N GLU A 276 35.35 -32.34 -22.98
CA GLU A 276 36.63 -32.19 -22.27
C GLU A 276 37.32 -30.82 -22.51
N ASP A 277 36.81 -30.01 -23.45
CA ASP A 277 37.43 -28.76 -23.93
C ASP A 277 37.07 -27.48 -23.16
N TYR A 278 36.21 -27.56 -22.13
CA TYR A 278 35.72 -26.40 -21.39
C TYR A 278 36.12 -26.47 -19.91
N GLU A 279 36.28 -25.31 -19.28
CA GLU A 279 36.66 -25.15 -17.88
C GLU A 279 35.64 -24.24 -17.17
N ILE A 280 35.30 -24.56 -15.92
CA ILE A 280 34.39 -23.75 -15.09
C ILE A 280 35.21 -22.88 -14.14
N LEU A 281 35.10 -21.57 -14.29
CA LEU A 281 35.79 -20.58 -13.48
C LEU A 281 34.92 -20.10 -12.32
N ARG A 282 35.55 -19.80 -11.18
CA ARG A 282 34.97 -19.01 -10.09
C ARG A 282 35.54 -17.59 -10.16
N ILE A 283 34.66 -16.62 -10.37
CA ILE A 283 35.03 -15.22 -10.59
C ILE A 283 34.63 -14.41 -9.36
N PHE A 284 35.61 -13.76 -8.75
CA PHE A 284 35.47 -12.81 -7.66
C PHE A 284 35.62 -11.38 -8.22
N ASP A 285 34.81 -10.43 -7.78
CA ASP A 285 34.85 -9.04 -8.25
C ASP A 285 35.56 -8.08 -7.29
N GLY A 286 36.19 -8.60 -6.23
CA GLY A 286 36.95 -7.81 -5.27
C GLY A 286 37.20 -8.52 -3.95
N ASN A 287 37.91 -7.86 -3.05
CA ASN A 287 38.38 -8.48 -1.80
C ASN A 287 37.22 -8.88 -0.87
N SER A 288 36.13 -8.11 -0.84
CA SER A 288 34.95 -8.48 -0.06
C SER A 288 34.27 -9.72 -0.59
N SER A 289 34.29 -9.94 -1.91
CA SER A 289 33.68 -11.11 -2.55
C SER A 289 34.45 -12.39 -2.21
N LEU A 290 35.79 -12.33 -2.16
CA LEU A 290 36.64 -13.44 -1.71
C LEU A 290 36.41 -13.74 -0.22
N ARG A 291 36.50 -12.72 0.66
CA ARG A 291 36.31 -12.87 2.11
C ARG A 291 34.96 -13.48 2.48
N LYS A 292 33.90 -13.09 1.77
CA LYS A 292 32.52 -13.60 1.99
C LYS A 292 32.24 -14.88 1.18
N TYR A 293 33.19 -15.34 0.39
CA TYR A 293 33.05 -16.46 -0.53
C TYR A 293 31.86 -16.33 -1.50
N VAL A 294 31.61 -15.10 -1.96
CA VAL A 294 30.57 -14.77 -2.95
C VAL A 294 31.25 -14.64 -4.30
N TYR A 295 30.94 -15.54 -5.23
CA TYR A 295 31.51 -15.55 -6.58
C TYR A 295 30.44 -15.85 -7.61
N ARG A 296 30.75 -15.57 -8.87
CA ARG A 296 29.94 -16.02 -10.01
C ARG A 296 30.71 -17.03 -10.83
N THR A 297 30.01 -18.04 -11.34
CA THR A 297 30.60 -19.06 -12.20
C THR A 297 30.44 -18.70 -13.67
N ALA A 298 31.43 -19.06 -14.48
CA ALA A 298 31.38 -18.99 -15.94
C ALA A 298 32.07 -20.21 -16.56
N THR A 299 31.50 -20.74 -17.63
CA THR A 299 32.10 -21.83 -18.41
C THR A 299 32.76 -21.24 -19.65
N VAL A 300 34.05 -21.50 -19.83
CA VAL A 300 34.84 -20.98 -20.96
C VAL A 300 35.62 -22.10 -21.65
N PRO A 301 35.88 -22.02 -22.95
CA PRO A 301 36.82 -22.92 -23.61
C PRO A 301 38.19 -22.87 -22.94
N LYS A 302 38.90 -24.00 -22.83
CA LYS A 302 40.27 -24.06 -22.29
C LYS A 302 41.27 -23.23 -23.10
N THR A 303 40.95 -22.96 -24.37
CA THR A 303 41.71 -22.09 -25.29
C THR A 303 41.28 -20.63 -25.25
N ALA A 304 40.42 -20.23 -24.31
CA ALA A 304 39.92 -18.85 -24.25
C ALA A 304 41.05 -17.85 -23.95
N SER A 305 41.09 -16.75 -24.70
CA SER A 305 42.03 -15.65 -24.44
C SER A 305 41.63 -14.86 -23.19
N ILE A 306 42.56 -14.06 -22.66
CA ILE A 306 42.27 -13.17 -21.52
C ILE A 306 41.07 -12.25 -21.83
N GLN A 307 41.02 -11.71 -23.05
CA GLN A 307 39.91 -10.85 -23.48
C GLN A 307 38.57 -11.56 -23.39
N GLN A 308 38.48 -12.81 -23.87
CA GLN A 308 37.25 -13.59 -23.81
C GLN A 308 36.81 -13.88 -22.37
N ILE A 309 37.76 -14.20 -21.48
CA ILE A 309 37.48 -14.44 -20.06
C ILE A 309 37.04 -13.13 -19.38
N ARG A 310 37.70 -12.01 -19.68
CA ARG A 310 37.39 -10.67 -19.13
C ARG A 310 36.00 -10.23 -19.51
N ASP A 311 35.66 -10.33 -20.78
CA ASP A 311 34.35 -9.90 -21.27
C ASP A 311 33.25 -10.80 -20.70
N MET A 312 33.53 -12.10 -20.51
CA MET A 312 32.62 -13.02 -19.82
C MET A 312 32.42 -12.64 -18.35
N ALA A 313 33.51 -12.29 -17.64
CA ALA A 313 33.45 -11.85 -16.25
C ALA A 313 32.62 -10.56 -16.10
N LEU A 314 32.87 -9.55 -16.94
CA LEU A 314 32.12 -8.29 -16.95
C LEU A 314 30.62 -8.54 -17.16
N ARG A 315 30.26 -9.37 -18.17
CA ARG A 315 28.86 -9.77 -18.41
C ARG A 315 28.25 -10.47 -17.21
N ARG A 316 28.99 -11.36 -16.54
CA ARG A 316 28.47 -12.14 -15.40
C ARG A 316 28.15 -11.26 -14.19
N PHE A 317 28.90 -10.19 -14.00
CA PHE A 317 28.68 -9.18 -12.96
C PHE A 317 27.80 -7.99 -13.38
N HIS A 318 27.32 -7.97 -14.64
CA HIS A 318 26.51 -6.89 -15.21
C HIS A 318 27.24 -5.53 -15.23
N ILE A 319 28.55 -5.57 -15.50
CA ILE A 319 29.37 -4.36 -15.64
C ILE A 319 29.37 -3.97 -17.12
N SER A 320 28.87 -2.76 -17.41
CA SER A 320 28.70 -2.18 -18.74
C SER A 320 29.62 -0.98 -18.94
N ASP A 321 30.91 -1.21 -18.72
CA ASP A 321 31.97 -0.21 -18.77
C ASP A 321 33.01 -0.60 -19.85
N ASN A 322 33.96 0.28 -20.16
CA ASN A 322 35.02 -0.01 -21.11
C ASN A 322 35.85 -1.21 -20.63
N PRO A 323 35.86 -2.36 -21.35
CA PRO A 323 36.59 -3.55 -20.93
C PRO A 323 38.09 -3.31 -20.74
N ASP A 324 38.68 -2.33 -21.43
CA ASP A 324 40.11 -2.03 -21.36
C ASP A 324 40.55 -1.42 -20.03
N CYS A 325 39.61 -0.90 -19.25
CA CYS A 325 39.81 -0.49 -17.86
C CYS A 325 39.93 -1.68 -16.90
N TYR A 326 39.69 -2.91 -17.36
CA TYR A 326 39.68 -4.11 -16.51
C TYR A 326 40.76 -5.11 -16.90
N TYR A 327 41.18 -5.90 -15.93
CA TYR A 327 42.11 -7.01 -16.09
C TYR A 327 41.72 -8.17 -15.16
N ILE A 328 42.30 -9.34 -15.42
CA ILE A 328 42.06 -10.54 -14.62
C ILE A 328 43.35 -11.00 -13.96
N THR A 329 43.24 -11.40 -12.70
CA THR A 329 44.32 -12.09 -11.97
C THR A 329 43.82 -13.45 -11.49
N GLN A 330 44.74 -14.39 -11.32
CA GLN A 330 44.49 -15.63 -10.60
C GLN A 330 44.49 -15.38 -9.09
N VAL A 331 43.57 -16.02 -8.36
CA VAL A 331 43.62 -16.11 -6.89
C VAL A 331 44.50 -17.30 -6.49
N LEU A 332 45.56 -17.05 -5.74
CA LEU A 332 46.52 -18.08 -5.33
C LEU A 332 46.13 -18.77 -4.01
N ASN A 333 45.58 -18.01 -3.06
CA ASN A 333 45.19 -18.49 -1.74
C ASN A 333 44.04 -17.69 -1.14
N ASP A 334 43.52 -18.18 -0.02
CA ASP A 334 42.40 -17.57 0.70
C ASP A 334 42.80 -16.22 1.37
N ASN A 335 44.10 -15.88 1.40
CA ASN A 335 44.62 -14.59 1.88
C ASN A 335 44.51 -13.47 0.83
N GLY A 336 44.12 -13.79 -0.41
CA GLY A 336 43.93 -12.83 -1.48
C GLY A 336 45.21 -12.46 -2.24
N GLU A 337 46.26 -13.29 -2.17
CA GLU A 337 47.41 -13.15 -3.06
C GLU A 337 46.99 -13.43 -4.50
N GLU A 338 47.45 -12.59 -5.42
CA GLU A 338 47.01 -12.60 -6.82
C GLU A 338 48.19 -12.48 -7.80
N GLU A 339 48.08 -13.15 -8.94
CA GLU A 339 49.07 -13.16 -10.02
C GLU A 339 48.39 -12.84 -11.35
N LEU A 340 49.05 -12.08 -12.24
CA LEU A 340 48.46 -11.70 -13.53
C LEU A 340 48.34 -12.93 -14.44
N LEU A 341 47.22 -13.07 -15.15
CA LEU A 341 47.10 -14.07 -16.21
C LEU A 341 47.75 -13.56 -17.51
N GLU A 342 48.36 -14.46 -18.27
CA GLU A 342 49.06 -14.15 -19.54
C GLU A 342 48.52 -14.99 -20.71
N ASP A 343 48.37 -14.35 -21.87
CA ASP A 343 48.05 -15.01 -23.15
C ASP A 343 49.28 -15.75 -23.69
N PRO A 344 49.14 -16.75 -24.59
CA PRO A 344 47.96 -17.10 -25.40
C PRO A 344 47.02 -18.16 -24.78
N LEU A 345 47.40 -18.78 -23.67
CA LEU A 345 46.62 -19.84 -23.00
C LEU A 345 46.54 -19.58 -21.49
N PRO A 346 45.78 -18.57 -21.05
CA PRO A 346 45.78 -18.11 -19.66
C PRO A 346 45.39 -19.19 -18.65
N LEU A 347 44.57 -20.17 -19.06
CA LEU A 347 44.09 -21.24 -18.19
C LEU A 347 45.05 -22.43 -18.05
N ARG A 348 46.11 -22.51 -18.88
CA ARG A 348 47.09 -23.61 -18.86
C ARG A 348 48.04 -23.53 -17.67
N ASN A 349 48.41 -22.32 -17.27
CA ASN A 349 49.42 -22.06 -16.23
C ASN A 349 48.81 -21.76 -14.85
N VAL A 350 47.49 -21.91 -14.69
CA VAL A 350 46.79 -21.60 -13.45
C VAL A 350 47.15 -22.62 -12.37
N ARG A 351 47.75 -22.17 -11.26
CA ARG A 351 48.08 -23.03 -10.11
C ARG A 351 46.81 -23.55 -9.43
N ARG A 352 46.68 -24.86 -9.23
CA ARG A 352 45.49 -25.48 -8.61
C ARG A 352 45.91 -26.16 -7.30
N SER A 353 45.14 -25.97 -6.23
CA SER A 353 45.13 -26.94 -5.12
C SER A 353 44.30 -28.15 -5.56
N GLU A 354 44.73 -29.37 -5.26
CA GLU A 354 44.01 -30.61 -5.64
C GLU A 354 42.50 -30.51 -5.33
N GLY A 355 41.66 -30.75 -6.34
CA GLY A 355 40.20 -30.73 -6.24
C GLY A 355 39.53 -29.33 -6.25
N ARG A 356 40.28 -28.21 -6.28
CA ARG A 356 39.68 -26.87 -6.36
C ARG A 356 39.56 -26.37 -7.80
N ARG A 357 38.39 -25.79 -8.14
CA ARG A 357 38.12 -25.10 -9.42
C ARG A 357 39.02 -23.86 -9.58
N VAL A 358 39.28 -23.44 -10.82
CA VAL A 358 40.04 -22.21 -11.12
C VAL A 358 39.35 -20.99 -10.52
N GLN A 359 40.12 -20.17 -9.79
CA GLN A 359 39.65 -18.96 -9.12
C GLN A 359 40.34 -17.73 -9.69
N ILE A 360 39.57 -16.73 -10.09
CA ILE A 360 40.09 -15.49 -10.68
C ILE A 360 39.45 -14.26 -10.04
N PHE A 361 40.19 -13.15 -10.00
CA PHE A 361 39.63 -11.83 -9.74
C PHE A 361 39.41 -11.08 -11.04
N LEU A 362 38.31 -10.34 -11.11
CA LEU A 362 38.15 -9.21 -12.01
C LEU A 362 38.60 -7.94 -11.27
N ARG A 363 39.53 -7.17 -11.85
CA ARG A 363 40.12 -5.96 -11.27
C ARG A 363 40.00 -4.76 -12.20
N TYR A 364 40.02 -3.55 -11.61
CA TYR A 364 40.00 -2.27 -12.33
C TYR A 364 41.39 -1.63 -12.32
N LYS A 365 41.80 -1.03 -13.44
CA LYS A 365 43.06 -0.30 -13.60
C LYS A 365 42.92 1.10 -13.03
N ASP A 366 43.31 1.28 -11.76
CA ASP A 366 43.31 2.60 -11.13
C ASP A 366 44.54 3.43 -11.55
N ASP A 367 44.32 4.70 -11.91
CA ASP A 367 45.38 5.71 -11.97
C ASP A 367 45.79 6.05 -10.53
N PRO A 368 47.09 6.04 -10.18
CA PRO A 368 47.59 6.22 -8.82
C PRO A 368 47.48 7.65 -8.27
N GLU A 369 47.21 8.67 -9.09
CA GLU A 369 47.17 10.07 -8.66
C GLU A 369 45.78 10.71 -8.73
N LYS A 370 44.90 10.21 -9.61
CA LYS A 370 43.60 10.85 -9.85
C LYS A 370 42.49 9.89 -10.26
N THR A 371 41.25 10.29 -10.10
CA THR A 371 40.08 9.64 -10.73
C THR A 371 38.97 10.66 -10.97
N VAL A 372 38.08 10.38 -11.92
CA VAL A 372 36.82 11.15 -12.05
C VAL A 372 35.77 10.51 -11.15
N VAL A 373 35.01 11.34 -10.43
CA VAL A 373 33.90 10.93 -9.56
C VAL A 373 32.64 11.70 -9.93
N LYS A 374 31.51 10.99 -9.97
CA LYS A 374 30.19 11.59 -10.20
C LYS A 374 29.55 11.93 -8.85
N LEU A 375 29.16 13.19 -8.69
CA LEU A 375 28.38 13.69 -7.55
C LEU A 375 26.99 14.07 -8.02
N TYR A 376 25.97 13.54 -7.37
CA TYR A 376 24.58 13.65 -7.79
C TYR A 376 23.86 14.75 -7.01
N GLY A 377 23.11 15.58 -7.74
CA GLY A 377 22.33 16.70 -7.21
C GLY A 377 20.83 16.38 -7.05
N GLY A 378 20.42 15.12 -7.27
CA GLY A 378 19.01 14.71 -7.35
C GLY A 378 18.13 15.18 -6.18
N TRP A 379 18.66 15.15 -4.94
CA TRP A 379 17.93 15.63 -3.76
C TRP A 379 17.91 17.16 -3.61
N LEU A 380 18.84 17.85 -4.25
CA LEU A 380 18.83 19.31 -4.37
C LEU A 380 17.84 19.78 -5.45
N ARG A 381 17.34 18.85 -6.29
CA ARG A 381 16.44 19.10 -7.43
C ARG A 381 16.91 20.21 -8.36
N VAL A 382 18.23 20.25 -8.53
CA VAL A 382 18.90 21.09 -9.51
C VAL A 382 18.66 20.52 -10.91
N PRO A 383 18.69 21.35 -11.97
CA PRO A 383 18.40 20.91 -13.33
C PRO A 383 19.41 19.88 -13.88
N VAL A 384 20.57 19.74 -13.23
CA VAL A 384 21.65 18.83 -13.61
C VAL A 384 21.63 17.60 -12.70
N THR A 385 21.46 16.40 -13.28
CA THR A 385 21.38 15.14 -12.51
C THR A 385 22.64 14.87 -11.67
N PHE A 386 23.83 15.08 -12.25
CA PHE A 386 25.12 14.92 -11.59
C PHE A 386 26.19 15.81 -12.24
N CYS A 387 27.24 16.13 -11.50
CA CYS A 387 28.47 16.71 -12.04
C CYS A 387 29.63 15.70 -11.91
N SER A 388 30.60 15.77 -12.83
CA SER A 388 31.82 14.97 -12.78
C SER A 388 32.96 15.82 -12.26
N LEU A 389 33.62 15.38 -11.18
CA LEU A 389 34.79 16.06 -10.60
C LEU A 389 36.04 15.21 -10.77
N LEU A 390 37.18 15.87 -10.99
CA LEU A 390 38.48 15.23 -10.94
C LEU A 390 38.99 15.29 -9.50
N VAL A 391 39.18 14.14 -8.86
CA VAL A 391 39.68 14.06 -7.48
C VAL A 391 41.10 13.51 -7.44
N THR A 392 41.94 14.05 -6.55
CA THR A 392 43.34 13.69 -6.36
C THR A 392 43.60 13.20 -4.92
N LYS A 393 44.86 12.93 -4.57
CA LYS A 393 45.27 12.53 -3.21
C LYS A 393 45.09 13.67 -2.18
N GLU A 394 44.91 14.89 -2.65
CA GLU A 394 44.73 16.09 -1.84
C GLU A 394 43.25 16.45 -1.68
N THR A 395 42.36 15.96 -2.56
CA THR A 395 40.93 16.29 -2.52
C THR A 395 40.23 15.59 -1.35
N LEU A 396 39.78 16.37 -0.36
CA LEU A 396 38.91 15.89 0.71
C LEU A 396 37.45 15.87 0.27
N VAL A 397 36.62 15.12 0.99
CA VAL A 397 35.16 15.08 0.77
C VAL A 397 34.54 16.48 0.82
N GLN A 398 34.94 17.33 1.76
CA GLN A 398 34.44 18.70 1.86
C GLN A 398 34.77 19.57 0.63
N ASP A 399 35.95 19.37 0.02
CA ASP A 399 36.37 20.13 -1.16
C ASP A 399 35.55 19.71 -2.38
N ALA A 400 35.32 18.39 -2.51
CA ALA A 400 34.46 17.82 -3.54
C ALA A 400 33.00 18.33 -3.44
N VAL A 401 32.47 18.47 -2.22
CA VAL A 401 31.14 19.08 -2.00
C VAL A 401 31.14 20.55 -2.43
N ALA A 402 32.15 21.31 -2.03
CA ALA A 402 32.27 22.73 -2.36
C ALA A 402 32.39 23.00 -3.87
N GLU A 403 33.08 22.13 -4.60
CA GLU A 403 33.18 22.17 -6.07
C GLU A 403 31.90 21.71 -6.77
N ALA A 404 31.23 20.67 -6.25
CA ALA A 404 29.95 20.23 -6.81
C ALA A 404 28.85 21.28 -6.67
N LEU A 405 28.79 22.00 -5.54
CA LEU A 405 27.83 23.10 -5.36
C LEU A 405 27.99 24.17 -6.44
N ASP A 406 29.24 24.57 -6.74
CA ASP A 406 29.54 25.53 -7.80
C ASP A 406 29.05 25.02 -9.18
N HIS A 407 29.31 23.75 -9.51
CA HIS A 407 28.83 23.12 -10.74
C HIS A 407 27.29 23.00 -10.82
N PHE A 408 26.61 22.93 -9.67
CA PHE A 408 25.15 22.95 -9.60
C PHE A 408 24.56 24.37 -9.60
N GLY A 409 25.38 25.42 -9.63
CA GLY A 409 24.95 26.80 -9.57
C GLY A 409 24.50 27.25 -8.18
N LEU A 410 25.01 26.60 -7.12
CA LEU A 410 24.78 26.92 -5.72
C LEU A 410 26.03 27.57 -5.11
N ASP A 411 25.86 28.30 -4.00
CA ASP A 411 26.98 28.97 -3.34
C ASP A 411 27.96 27.95 -2.72
N ARG A 412 29.18 27.90 -3.24
CA ARG A 412 30.29 27.09 -2.72
C ARG A 412 30.55 27.31 -1.22
N ASN A 413 30.36 28.53 -0.72
CA ASN A 413 30.65 28.84 0.69
C ASN A 413 29.64 28.21 1.65
N SER A 414 28.50 27.74 1.13
CA SER A 414 27.49 27.02 1.88
C SER A 414 27.78 25.52 2.05
N ALA A 415 28.95 25.02 1.63
CA ALA A 415 29.33 23.61 1.71
C ALA A 415 29.17 23.00 3.11
N ASN A 416 29.36 23.78 4.18
CA ASN A 416 29.15 23.34 5.55
C ASN A 416 27.69 22.97 5.87
N ARG A 417 26.71 23.39 5.06
CA ARG A 417 25.29 23.03 5.17
C ARG A 417 24.95 21.72 4.46
N TYR A 418 25.90 21.06 3.81
CA TYR A 418 25.66 19.84 3.06
C TYR A 418 26.50 18.68 3.58
N ASN A 419 25.95 17.48 3.46
CA ASN A 419 26.62 16.20 3.64
C ASN A 419 26.81 15.54 2.29
N LEU A 420 27.89 14.76 2.19
CA LEU A 420 28.04 13.79 1.12
C LEU A 420 27.52 12.44 1.59
N ILE A 421 26.50 11.91 0.91
CA ILE A 421 25.89 10.62 1.23
C ILE A 421 26.31 9.59 0.19
N GLU A 422 26.98 8.54 0.65
CA GLU A 422 27.19 7.32 -0.14
C GLU A 422 25.90 6.50 -0.12
N VAL A 423 25.27 6.36 -1.28
CA VAL A 423 24.05 5.57 -1.49
C VAL A 423 24.44 4.31 -2.25
N SER A 424 24.38 3.17 -1.56
CA SER A 424 24.58 1.84 -2.14
C SER A 424 23.25 1.27 -2.60
N LEU A 425 23.17 0.90 -3.88
CA LEU A 425 21.99 0.23 -4.45
C LEU A 425 22.08 -1.30 -4.41
N ASP A 426 23.14 -1.84 -3.80
CA ASP A 426 23.30 -3.27 -3.60
C ASP A 426 22.27 -3.81 -2.59
N ARG A 427 21.40 -4.72 -3.03
CA ARG A 427 20.31 -5.32 -2.24
C ARG A 427 19.33 -4.31 -1.60
N GLY A 428 19.09 -3.16 -2.25
CA GLY A 428 18.12 -2.17 -1.79
C GLY A 428 18.63 -0.74 -1.97
N VAL A 429 18.35 0.13 -1.00
CA VAL A 429 18.96 1.46 -0.88
C VAL A 429 19.50 1.56 0.53
N ALA A 430 20.82 1.64 0.66
CA ALA A 430 21.52 1.81 1.93
C ALA A 430 22.34 3.09 1.87
N GLU A 431 22.21 3.93 2.89
CA GLU A 431 22.84 5.25 2.93
C GLU A 431 23.90 5.30 4.03
N ARG A 432 25.01 5.98 3.74
CA ARG A 432 26.06 6.28 4.72
C ARG A 432 26.53 7.71 4.52
N THR A 433 26.55 8.51 5.57
CA THR A 433 27.19 9.83 5.53
C THR A 433 28.72 9.66 5.46
N ALA A 434 29.36 10.20 4.43
CA ALA A 434 30.81 10.20 4.30
C ALA A 434 31.45 11.20 5.28
N ASN A 435 32.63 10.88 5.79
CA ASN A 435 33.36 11.78 6.67
C ASN A 435 33.94 12.94 5.84
N SER A 436 33.69 14.19 6.25
CA SER A 436 34.13 15.38 5.52
C SER A 436 35.66 15.50 5.39
N GLN A 437 36.41 14.88 6.30
CA GLN A 437 37.88 14.86 6.33
C GLN A 437 38.49 13.64 5.64
N GLU A 438 37.67 12.74 5.10
CA GLU A 438 38.17 11.57 4.37
C GLU A 438 38.67 11.97 2.97
N ASN A 439 39.70 11.30 2.47
CA ASN A 439 40.20 11.50 1.12
C ASN A 439 39.27 10.85 0.08
N MET A 440 38.82 11.63 -0.90
CA MET A 440 37.82 11.19 -1.88
C MET A 440 38.36 10.14 -2.85
N LEU A 441 39.63 10.26 -3.27
CA LEU A 441 40.29 9.29 -4.15
C LEU A 441 40.42 7.92 -3.48
N GLN A 442 40.83 7.88 -2.21
CA GLN A 442 40.98 6.65 -1.45
C GLN A 442 39.62 5.98 -1.18
N LEU A 443 38.58 6.77 -0.89
CA LEU A 443 37.21 6.28 -0.72
C LEU A 443 36.75 5.51 -1.98
N VAL A 444 36.94 6.08 -3.17
CA VAL A 444 36.55 5.45 -4.44
C VAL A 444 37.39 4.22 -4.77
N ARG A 445 38.70 4.25 -4.51
CA ARG A 445 39.57 3.08 -4.70
C ARG A 445 39.21 1.93 -3.78
N ASN A 446 38.91 2.22 -2.52
CA ASN A 446 38.47 1.21 -1.56
C ASN A 446 37.20 0.51 -2.07
N LEU A 447 36.24 1.27 -2.62
CA LEU A 447 35.04 0.69 -3.24
C LEU A 447 35.38 -0.26 -4.41
N ARG A 448 36.24 0.18 -5.36
CA ARG A 448 36.66 -0.66 -6.50
C ARG A 448 37.40 -1.92 -6.06
N LYS A 449 38.28 -1.80 -5.06
CA LYS A 449 39.08 -2.92 -4.54
C LYS A 449 38.26 -3.93 -3.76
N ASP A 450 37.25 -3.47 -3.01
CA ASP A 450 36.38 -4.35 -2.23
C ASP A 450 35.35 -5.08 -3.10
N SER A 451 34.72 -4.40 -4.06
CA SER A 451 33.80 -5.00 -5.04
C SER A 451 33.54 -4.05 -6.21
N LEU A 452 33.94 -4.47 -7.41
CA LEU A 452 33.66 -3.74 -8.64
C LEU A 452 32.16 -3.59 -8.89
N ARG A 453 31.37 -4.63 -8.60
CA ARG A 453 29.92 -4.54 -8.73
C ARG A 453 29.37 -3.46 -7.81
N ARG A 454 29.78 -3.44 -6.53
CA ARG A 454 29.35 -2.44 -5.57
C ARG A 454 29.72 -1.03 -6.04
N TYR A 455 30.94 -0.84 -6.55
CA TYR A 455 31.37 0.44 -7.11
C TYR A 455 30.41 0.95 -8.22
N HIS A 456 29.96 0.09 -9.12
CA HIS A 456 29.02 0.47 -10.21
C HIS A 456 27.60 0.81 -9.74
N VAL A 457 27.22 0.41 -8.53
CA VAL A 457 25.88 0.64 -7.96
C VAL A 457 25.91 1.57 -6.75
N VAL A 458 27.07 2.13 -6.41
CA VAL A 458 27.24 3.14 -5.37
C VAL A 458 27.26 4.52 -6.02
N ARG A 459 26.57 5.47 -5.41
CA ARG A 459 26.52 6.87 -5.85
C ARG A 459 26.75 7.81 -4.68
N PHE A 460 27.28 8.98 -4.99
CA PHE A 460 27.53 10.01 -4.00
C PHE A 460 26.56 11.17 -4.24
N TYR A 461 25.65 11.43 -3.30
CA TYR A 461 24.68 12.51 -3.41
C TYR A 461 25.02 13.64 -2.44
N LEU A 462 24.78 14.86 -2.88
CA LEU A 462 24.76 16.00 -1.98
C LEU A 462 23.40 16.06 -1.29
N GLN A 463 23.41 16.26 0.03
CA GLN A 463 22.23 16.35 0.86
C GLN A 463 22.35 17.54 1.82
N GLU A 464 21.32 18.38 1.92
CA GLU A 464 21.29 19.46 2.92
C GLU A 464 21.20 18.87 4.34
N LYS A 465 21.96 19.43 5.29
CA LYS A 465 22.01 19.00 6.70
C LYS A 465 20.74 19.37 7.46
N ASP A 466 20.22 20.56 7.19
CA ASP A 466 19.04 21.08 7.84
C ASP A 466 17.80 20.64 7.05
N ASP A 467 16.95 19.85 7.68
CA ASP A 467 15.64 19.50 7.15
C ASP A 467 14.62 20.46 7.79
N PRO A 468 13.98 21.37 7.04
CA PRO A 468 13.09 22.38 7.62
C PRO A 468 11.78 21.81 8.17
N HIS A 469 11.60 20.49 8.14
CA HIS A 469 10.39 19.81 8.60
C HIS A 469 10.58 19.27 10.02
N GLU A 470 9.53 19.36 10.83
CA GLU A 470 9.46 18.63 12.10
C GLU A 470 9.32 17.13 11.86
N HIS A 471 10.07 16.33 12.62
CA HIS A 471 10.04 14.87 12.53
C HIS A 471 9.17 14.31 13.65
N ALA A 472 7.97 13.86 13.31
CA ALA A 472 7.03 13.28 14.25
C ALA A 472 7.27 11.77 14.44
N VAL A 473 7.31 11.31 15.69
CA VAL A 473 7.42 9.91 16.09
C VAL A 473 6.28 9.58 17.04
N PHE A 474 5.43 8.64 16.64
CA PHE A 474 4.37 8.09 17.48
C PHE A 474 4.92 6.99 18.39
N VAL A 475 4.53 7.01 19.66
CA VAL A 475 4.88 6.01 20.66
C VAL A 475 3.61 5.53 21.35
N ALA A 476 3.39 4.22 21.37
CA ALA A 476 2.24 3.59 22.03
C ALA A 476 2.63 2.33 22.80
N ASN A 477 1.63 1.69 23.44
CA ASN A 477 1.78 0.67 24.48
C ASN A 477 2.44 1.20 25.76
N LEU A 478 2.20 2.47 26.09
CA LEU A 478 2.52 3.04 27.40
C LEU A 478 1.32 2.84 28.35
N PRO A 479 1.49 3.04 29.67
CA PRO A 479 0.37 2.93 30.61
C PRO A 479 -0.70 3.97 30.30
N LEU A 480 -1.96 3.63 30.57
CA LEU A 480 -3.12 4.50 30.33
C LEU A 480 -3.20 5.62 31.38
N SER A 481 -3.85 6.72 31.01
CA SER A 481 -4.28 7.78 31.94
C SER A 481 -3.18 8.41 32.81
N LEU A 482 -1.93 8.38 32.36
CA LEU A 482 -0.82 9.04 33.06
C LEU A 482 -0.78 10.54 32.76
N ALA A 483 -0.32 11.35 33.70
CA ALA A 483 -0.04 12.76 33.45
C ALA A 483 1.12 12.93 32.46
N GLN A 484 1.13 14.01 31.68
CA GLN A 484 2.18 14.31 30.71
C GLN A 484 3.61 14.21 31.28
N ARG A 485 3.82 14.70 32.52
CA ARG A 485 5.13 14.65 33.20
C ARG A 485 5.60 13.21 33.47
N GLN A 486 4.68 12.28 33.68
CA GLN A 486 5.01 10.87 33.88
C GLN A 486 5.41 10.22 32.56
N TYR A 487 4.67 10.47 31.47
CA TYR A 487 5.08 10.02 30.13
C TYR A 487 6.46 10.56 29.75
N GLU A 488 6.71 11.84 29.99
CA GLU A 488 8.01 12.46 29.75
C GLU A 488 9.15 11.74 30.49
N ARG A 489 8.94 11.40 31.77
CA ARG A 489 9.93 10.65 32.58
C ARG A 489 10.19 9.26 32.02
N ILE A 490 9.14 8.57 31.54
CA ILE A 490 9.27 7.25 30.90
C ILE A 490 10.11 7.39 29.63
N LEU A 491 9.79 8.36 28.76
CA LEU A 491 10.52 8.59 27.51
C LEU A 491 12.01 8.92 27.74
N LEU A 492 12.32 9.82 28.68
CA LEU A 492 13.71 10.17 29.01
C LEU A 492 14.52 8.96 29.47
N ARG A 493 13.90 8.10 30.31
CA ARG A 493 14.52 6.86 30.79
C ARG A 493 14.79 5.91 29.62
N LEU A 494 13.81 5.68 28.76
CA LEU A 494 13.93 4.75 27.63
C LEU A 494 14.92 5.25 26.56
N LEU A 495 15.02 6.56 26.38
CA LEU A 495 16.00 7.17 25.47
C LEU A 495 17.42 7.23 26.07
N GLY A 496 17.56 7.01 27.39
CA GLY A 496 18.83 7.13 28.09
C GLY A 496 19.35 8.57 28.16
N ALA A 497 18.45 9.55 28.16
CA ALA A 497 18.78 10.97 28.10
C ALA A 497 18.51 11.66 29.44
N LYS A 498 19.45 12.51 29.88
CA LYS A 498 19.28 13.35 31.09
C LYS A 498 18.42 14.59 30.82
N GLU A 499 18.44 15.08 29.59
CA GLU A 499 17.69 16.24 29.11
C GLU A 499 16.82 15.84 27.91
N LYS A 500 15.83 16.66 27.55
CA LYS A 500 14.89 16.38 26.46
C LYS A 500 15.62 16.33 25.12
N PRO A 501 15.69 15.16 24.45
CA PRO A 501 16.27 15.06 23.11
C PRO A 501 15.25 15.44 22.02
N PHE A 502 13.99 15.70 22.39
CA PHE A 502 12.89 16.06 21.51
C PHE A 502 12.45 17.52 21.75
N THR A 503 11.87 18.13 20.73
CA THR A 503 11.44 19.53 20.74
C THR A 503 10.13 19.69 21.52
N ALA A 504 9.16 18.82 21.29
CA ALA A 504 7.89 18.85 22.00
C ALA A 504 7.25 17.45 22.11
N ILE A 505 6.40 17.29 23.14
CA ILE A 505 5.40 16.22 23.20
C ILE A 505 4.12 16.83 22.61
N GLY A 506 3.66 16.29 21.49
CA GLY A 506 2.41 16.66 20.83
C GLY A 506 1.19 16.05 21.54
N PRO A 507 0.12 15.67 20.81
CA PRO A 507 -1.08 15.13 21.43
C PRO A 507 -0.77 13.85 22.21
N ILE A 508 -1.40 13.73 23.37
CA ILE A 508 -1.37 12.56 24.23
C ILE A 508 -2.77 11.96 24.24
N TYR A 509 -2.87 10.71 23.81
CA TYR A 509 -4.10 9.94 23.82
C TYR A 509 -4.11 9.08 25.08
N PHE A 510 -4.54 9.68 26.20
CA PHE A 510 -4.49 9.09 27.54
C PHE A 510 -5.18 7.72 27.63
N GLU A 511 -6.36 7.59 27.02
CA GLU A 511 -7.15 6.34 26.95
C GLU A 511 -6.46 5.22 26.18
N TYR A 512 -5.47 5.56 25.34
CA TYR A 512 -4.73 4.62 24.49
C TYR A 512 -3.28 4.44 24.93
N GLY A 513 -2.83 5.15 25.96
CA GLY A 513 -1.43 5.08 26.41
C GLY A 513 -0.46 5.37 25.27
N SER A 514 -0.76 6.42 24.50
CA SER A 514 0.02 6.78 23.31
C SER A 514 0.18 8.28 23.16
N LEU A 515 1.24 8.68 22.49
CA LEU A 515 1.58 10.09 22.27
C LEU A 515 2.42 10.26 21.02
N VAL A 516 2.56 11.50 20.57
CA VAL A 516 3.52 11.87 19.52
C VAL A 516 4.61 12.76 20.09
N ILE A 517 5.87 12.47 19.78
CA ILE A 517 7.01 13.35 20.05
C ILE A 517 7.56 13.93 18.74
N THR A 518 8.02 15.17 18.79
CA THR A 518 8.57 15.88 17.63
C THR A 518 10.05 16.19 17.83
N PHE A 519 10.82 16.09 16.75
CA PHE A 519 12.24 16.43 16.73
C PHE A 519 12.50 17.49 15.66
N ASN A 520 13.51 18.33 15.91
CA ASN A 520 13.99 19.35 14.98
C ASN A 520 15.02 18.82 13.97
N THR A 521 15.50 17.58 14.13
CA THR A 521 16.47 16.97 13.22
C THR A 521 16.12 15.50 12.95
N ALA A 522 16.27 15.08 11.70
CA ALA A 522 16.01 13.71 11.28
C ALA A 522 16.93 12.70 12.00
N LYS A 523 18.17 13.12 12.32
CA LYS A 523 19.14 12.29 13.05
C LYS A 523 18.69 12.01 14.49
N ALA A 524 18.15 13.01 15.20
CA ALA A 524 17.61 12.82 16.54
C ALA A 524 16.39 11.89 16.52
N ALA A 525 15.47 12.10 15.57
CA ALA A 525 14.31 11.22 15.38
C ALA A 525 14.73 9.77 15.08
N THR A 526 15.69 9.56 14.17
CA THR A 526 16.21 8.23 13.82
C THR A 526 16.81 7.52 15.03
N SER A 527 17.66 8.21 15.80
CA SER A 527 18.27 7.68 17.02
C SER A 527 17.21 7.30 18.06
N ALA A 528 16.18 8.15 18.24
CA ALA A 528 15.08 7.87 19.14
C ALA A 528 14.29 6.63 18.71
N VAL A 529 13.97 6.50 17.42
CA VAL A 529 13.22 5.36 16.88
C VAL A 529 14.01 4.07 17.08
N GLN A 530 15.30 4.04 16.75
CA GLN A 530 16.15 2.86 16.92
C GLN A 530 16.21 2.39 18.39
N ARG A 531 16.23 3.33 19.35
CA ARG A 531 16.21 3.01 20.78
C ARG A 531 14.85 2.51 21.25
N LEU A 532 13.77 3.18 20.85
CA LEU A 532 12.43 2.89 21.34
C LEU A 532 11.79 1.67 20.67
N GLN A 533 12.12 1.37 19.40
CA GLN A 533 11.47 0.30 18.62
C GLN A 533 11.68 -1.10 19.20
N ASN A 534 12.79 -1.32 19.90
CA ASN A 534 13.09 -2.57 20.59
C ASN A 534 12.89 -2.48 22.11
N ALA A 535 12.44 -1.34 22.61
CA ALA A 535 12.17 -1.17 24.03
C ALA A 535 10.91 -1.93 24.45
N VAL A 536 10.96 -2.46 25.66
CA VAL A 536 9.86 -3.11 26.36
C VAL A 536 9.59 -2.32 27.63
N TYR A 537 8.33 -2.07 27.93
CA TYR A 537 7.89 -1.40 29.14
C TYR A 537 6.69 -2.16 29.71
N GLU A 538 6.73 -2.54 30.99
CA GLU A 538 5.68 -3.36 31.64
C GLU A 538 5.28 -4.58 30.80
N GLU A 539 6.29 -5.36 30.36
CA GLU A 539 6.14 -6.57 29.55
C GLU A 539 5.55 -6.36 28.14
N LYS A 540 5.24 -5.12 27.76
CA LYS A 540 4.72 -4.77 26.44
C LYS A 540 5.83 -4.15 25.59
N LYS A 541 6.02 -4.71 24.39
CA LYS A 541 6.88 -4.09 23.37
C LYS A 541 6.23 -2.78 22.91
N LEU A 542 7.01 -1.70 22.86
CA LEU A 542 6.50 -0.41 22.38
C LEU A 542 6.19 -0.45 20.89
N ILE A 543 5.15 0.29 20.50
CA ILE A 543 4.88 0.57 19.09
C ILE A 543 5.46 1.95 18.80
N VAL A 544 6.38 2.01 17.82
CA VAL A 544 7.11 3.23 17.48
C VAL A 544 7.06 3.44 15.98
N LEU A 545 6.53 4.58 15.53
CA LEU A 545 6.32 4.88 14.12
C LEU A 545 6.79 6.30 13.78
N CYS A 546 7.62 6.42 12.76
CA CYS A 546 7.87 7.71 12.10
C CYS A 546 6.65 8.09 11.27
N LEU A 547 6.11 9.28 11.50
CA LEU A 547 4.90 9.74 10.81
C LEU A 547 5.25 10.71 9.68
N PRO A 548 4.68 10.53 8.48
CA PRO A 548 4.78 11.54 7.44
C PRO A 548 3.96 12.78 7.79
N ASN A 549 4.25 13.89 7.13
CA ASN A 549 3.53 15.14 7.30
C ASN A 549 2.92 15.59 5.95
N VAL A 550 1.61 15.80 5.94
CA VAL A 550 0.87 16.26 4.77
C VAL A 550 0.92 17.78 4.71
N GLN A 551 1.23 18.32 3.53
CA GLN A 551 1.28 19.75 3.22
C GLN A 551 -0.05 20.17 2.56
N PRO A 552 -1.04 20.68 3.32
CA PRO A 552 -2.41 20.84 2.81
C PRO A 552 -2.50 21.85 1.67
N HIS A 553 -1.63 22.87 1.66
CA HIS A 553 -1.55 23.87 0.60
C HIS A 553 -1.19 23.30 -0.78
N MET A 554 -0.55 22.11 -0.81
CA MET A 554 -0.19 21.41 -2.04
C MET A 554 -1.34 20.59 -2.64
N LEU A 555 -2.41 20.34 -1.88
CA LEU A 555 -3.59 19.62 -2.36
C LEU A 555 -4.42 20.51 -3.29
N SER A 556 -5.00 19.93 -4.34
CA SER A 556 -5.97 20.65 -5.19
C SER A 556 -7.32 20.77 -4.48
N SER A 557 -8.09 21.80 -4.83
CA SER A 557 -9.40 22.07 -4.19
C SER A 557 -10.47 21.02 -4.51
N ASP A 558 -10.30 20.26 -5.58
CA ASP A 558 -11.17 19.18 -6.04
C ASP A 558 -10.72 17.78 -5.54
N CYS A 559 -9.64 17.73 -4.76
CA CYS A 559 -9.10 16.50 -4.18
C CYS A 559 -9.47 16.40 -2.70
N GLU A 560 -10.03 15.25 -2.33
CA GLU A 560 -10.31 14.85 -0.95
C GLU A 560 -9.57 13.54 -0.70
N PRO A 561 -8.28 13.60 -0.29
CA PRO A 561 -7.47 12.41 -0.15
C PRO A 561 -8.14 11.36 0.75
N LEU A 562 -8.02 10.09 0.40
CA LEU A 562 -8.58 9.00 1.20
C LEU A 562 -7.58 8.56 2.27
N LEU A 563 -8.03 8.45 3.52
CA LEU A 563 -7.37 7.73 4.60
C LEU A 563 -7.93 6.31 4.68
N VAL A 564 -7.11 5.30 4.40
CA VAL A 564 -7.51 3.89 4.43
C VAL A 564 -6.99 3.24 5.70
N LEU A 565 -7.89 2.69 6.50
CA LEU A 565 -7.61 2.03 7.76
C LEU A 565 -8.01 0.56 7.64
N VAL A 566 -7.03 -0.36 7.67
CA VAL A 566 -7.26 -1.79 7.46
C VAL A 566 -6.97 -2.58 8.72
N ASN A 567 -7.96 -3.33 9.20
CA ASN A 567 -7.74 -4.37 10.20
C ASN A 567 -7.30 -5.67 9.51
N VAL A 568 -5.99 -5.92 9.48
CA VAL A 568 -5.40 -7.03 8.73
C VAL A 568 -5.81 -8.43 9.25
N LYS A 569 -6.27 -8.54 10.50
CA LYS A 569 -6.79 -9.79 11.09
C LYS A 569 -8.25 -10.07 10.73
N SER A 570 -9.00 -9.08 10.24
CA SER A 570 -10.42 -9.26 9.88
C SER A 570 -10.60 -10.08 8.61
N GLY A 571 -11.75 -10.76 8.50
CA GLY A 571 -12.18 -11.47 7.29
C GLY A 571 -11.41 -12.75 6.97
N GLY A 572 -10.86 -13.44 7.97
CA GLY A 572 -10.05 -14.65 7.73
C GLY A 572 -8.72 -14.32 7.04
N CYS A 573 -8.04 -13.29 7.52
CA CYS A 573 -6.78 -12.77 6.98
C CYS A 573 -6.87 -12.13 5.58
N GLN A 574 -8.08 -11.89 5.05
CA GLN A 574 -8.29 -11.14 3.80
C GLN A 574 -7.75 -9.69 3.87
N GLY A 575 -7.68 -9.11 5.07
CA GLY A 575 -7.12 -7.78 5.28
C GLY A 575 -5.65 -7.64 4.83
N ASN A 576 -4.85 -8.71 4.88
CA ASN A 576 -3.45 -8.69 4.43
C ASN A 576 -3.32 -8.48 2.91
N GLU A 577 -4.15 -9.12 2.10
CA GLU A 577 -4.11 -8.93 0.65
C GLU A 577 -4.75 -7.59 0.24
N LEU A 578 -5.76 -7.15 0.99
CA LEU A 578 -6.43 -5.88 0.76
C LEU A 578 -5.52 -4.67 1.03
N ILE A 579 -4.77 -4.68 2.14
CA ILE A 579 -3.85 -3.58 2.47
C ILE A 579 -2.73 -3.44 1.42
N LYS A 580 -2.16 -4.57 0.95
CA LYS A 580 -1.19 -4.59 -0.15
C LYS A 580 -1.79 -3.98 -1.42
N SER A 581 -3.02 -4.40 -1.78
CA SER A 581 -3.72 -3.89 -2.96
C SER A 581 -3.93 -2.37 -2.91
N PHE A 582 -4.34 -1.82 -1.76
CA PHE A 582 -4.49 -0.38 -1.61
C PHE A 582 -3.16 0.38 -1.64
N ARG A 583 -2.08 -0.16 -1.05
CA ARG A 583 -0.73 0.45 -1.15
C ARG A 583 -0.22 0.52 -2.59
N ARG A 584 -0.63 -0.43 -3.45
CA ARG A 584 -0.30 -0.43 -4.89
C ARG A 584 -1.10 0.61 -5.67
N LEU A 585 -2.38 0.77 -5.33
CA LEU A 585 -3.31 1.66 -6.04
C LEU A 585 -3.23 3.13 -5.60
N LEU A 586 -2.96 3.39 -4.32
CA LEU A 586 -2.90 4.72 -3.70
C LEU A 586 -1.47 5.10 -3.36
N ASN A 587 -1.25 6.29 -2.81
CA ASN A 587 0.00 6.58 -2.13
C ASN A 587 0.09 5.68 -0.88
N PRO A 588 1.18 4.93 -0.66
CA PRO A 588 1.26 3.99 0.47
C PRO A 588 1.14 4.67 1.84
N PHE A 589 1.44 5.97 1.96
CA PHE A 589 1.23 6.76 3.17
C PHE A 589 -0.22 7.19 3.42
N GLN A 590 -1.16 6.75 2.58
CA GLN A 590 -2.61 6.84 2.82
C GLN A 590 -3.18 5.59 3.49
N VAL A 591 -2.39 4.52 3.60
CA VAL A 591 -2.90 3.17 3.92
C VAL A 591 -2.23 2.65 5.19
N PHE A 592 -3.02 2.48 6.25
CA PHE A 592 -2.54 2.14 7.58
C PHE A 592 -3.13 0.81 8.08
N ASP A 593 -2.29 0.01 8.73
CA ASP A 593 -2.72 -1.16 9.51
C ASP A 593 -3.13 -0.69 10.91
N VAL A 594 -4.41 -0.83 11.25
CA VAL A 594 -4.93 -0.36 12.56
C VAL A 594 -4.38 -1.19 13.73
N LEU A 595 -3.87 -2.40 13.49
CA LEU A 595 -3.22 -3.18 14.55
C LEU A 595 -1.85 -2.62 14.96
N LYS A 596 -1.36 -1.60 14.25
CA LYS A 596 -0.08 -0.95 14.47
C LYS A 596 -0.26 0.49 14.95
N GLY A 597 -0.68 0.63 16.21
CA GLY A 597 -0.86 1.94 16.85
C GLY A 597 -2.28 2.52 16.73
N GLY A 598 -3.22 1.76 16.16
CA GLY A 598 -4.62 2.16 16.07
C GLY A 598 -4.94 3.17 14.96
N PRO A 599 -6.23 3.55 14.82
CA PRO A 599 -6.67 4.59 13.88
C PRO A 599 -6.00 5.95 14.10
N LEU A 600 -5.59 6.24 15.34
CA LEU A 600 -5.00 7.53 15.76
C LEU A 600 -3.78 7.92 14.93
N VAL A 601 -2.98 6.95 14.47
CA VAL A 601 -1.80 7.19 13.62
C VAL A 601 -2.19 7.88 12.32
N GLY A 602 -3.16 7.31 11.60
CA GLY A 602 -3.66 7.86 10.34
C GLY A 602 -4.38 9.20 10.53
N LEU A 603 -5.19 9.29 11.60
CA LEU A 603 -5.89 10.53 11.96
C LEU A 603 -4.92 11.67 12.29
N TYR A 604 -3.80 11.37 12.97
CA TYR A 604 -2.75 12.36 13.24
C TYR A 604 -2.08 12.84 11.94
N VAL A 605 -1.74 11.94 11.01
CA VAL A 605 -1.13 12.29 9.71
C VAL A 605 -2.05 13.21 8.89
N PHE A 606 -3.35 12.98 8.95
CA PHE A 606 -4.36 13.75 8.22
C PHE A 606 -4.91 14.95 9.00
N ARG A 607 -4.45 15.21 10.24
CA ARG A 607 -5.06 16.22 11.12
C ARG A 607 -5.11 17.62 10.53
N ASN A 608 -4.12 18.00 9.72
CA ASN A 608 -4.06 19.33 9.10
C ASN A 608 -4.80 19.41 7.75
N VAL A 609 -5.36 18.30 7.26
CA VAL A 609 -6.06 18.25 5.98
C VAL A 609 -7.51 18.73 6.19
N PRO A 610 -7.95 19.82 5.55
CA PRO A 610 -9.27 20.40 5.81
C PRO A 610 -10.44 19.54 5.27
N LYS A 611 -10.20 18.76 4.21
CA LYS A 611 -11.20 17.87 3.60
C LYS A 611 -10.53 16.56 3.17
N TYR A 612 -11.00 15.45 3.71
CA TYR A 612 -10.55 14.11 3.37
C TYR A 612 -11.66 13.09 3.68
N LYS A 613 -11.55 11.88 3.13
CA LYS A 613 -12.48 10.78 3.39
C LYS A 613 -11.78 9.67 4.16
N ILE A 614 -12.55 8.83 4.86
CA ILE A 614 -12.02 7.64 5.55
C ILE A 614 -12.62 6.37 4.90
N LEU A 615 -11.81 5.32 4.73
CA LEU A 615 -12.27 3.98 4.40
C LEU A 615 -11.81 3.01 5.49
N ALA A 616 -12.75 2.54 6.32
CA ALA A 616 -12.50 1.54 7.36
C ALA A 616 -12.74 0.13 6.81
N CYS A 617 -11.72 -0.72 6.83
CA CYS A 617 -11.81 -2.11 6.37
C CYS A 617 -11.79 -3.04 7.58
N GLY A 618 -12.96 -3.59 7.94
CA GLY A 618 -13.15 -4.34 9.18
C GLY A 618 -14.60 -4.79 9.38
N GLY A 619 -14.93 -5.26 10.59
CA GLY A 619 -16.31 -5.45 11.04
C GLY A 619 -16.86 -4.22 11.78
N ASP A 620 -18.09 -4.31 12.29
CA ASP A 620 -18.74 -3.20 13.01
C ASP A 620 -17.90 -2.68 14.18
N GLY A 621 -17.28 -3.55 14.99
CA GLY A 621 -16.39 -3.13 16.09
C GLY A 621 -15.14 -2.36 15.61
N THR A 622 -14.59 -2.68 14.43
CA THR A 622 -13.50 -1.88 13.84
C THR A 622 -13.98 -0.49 13.43
N VAL A 623 -15.18 -0.39 12.86
CA VAL A 623 -15.77 0.90 12.48
C VAL A 623 -16.08 1.73 13.73
N GLY A 624 -16.65 1.13 14.77
CA GLY A 624 -16.87 1.76 16.07
C GLY A 624 -15.58 2.31 16.68
N TRP A 625 -14.50 1.52 16.66
CA TRP A 625 -13.18 1.96 17.12
C TRP A 625 -12.65 3.16 16.33
N VAL A 626 -12.78 3.15 14.99
CA VAL A 626 -12.39 4.30 14.15
C VAL A 626 -13.19 5.55 14.52
N LEU A 627 -14.51 5.43 14.70
CA LEU A 627 -15.37 6.56 15.07
C LEU A 627 -15.04 7.10 16.47
N GLN A 628 -14.73 6.23 17.43
CA GLN A 628 -14.28 6.64 18.77
C GLN A 628 -12.95 7.40 18.71
N CYS A 629 -11.96 6.89 17.98
CA CYS A 629 -10.69 7.60 17.79
C CYS A 629 -10.88 8.94 17.08
N LEU A 630 -11.82 9.03 16.14
CA LEU A 630 -12.16 10.30 15.48
C LEU A 630 -12.74 11.31 16.46
N ASP A 631 -13.57 10.89 17.42
CA ASP A 631 -14.10 11.78 18.46
C ASP A 631 -13.02 12.36 19.37
N ILE A 632 -11.97 11.59 19.62
CA ILE A 632 -10.82 12.03 20.41
C ILE A 632 -9.94 12.97 19.59
N ALA A 633 -9.64 12.61 18.35
CA ALA A 633 -8.71 13.36 17.50
C ALA A 633 -9.30 14.66 16.92
N LYS A 634 -10.63 14.79 16.83
CA LYS A 634 -11.28 15.93 16.14
C LYS A 634 -11.00 17.30 16.76
N GLN A 635 -10.61 17.37 18.04
CA GLN A 635 -10.32 18.65 18.72
C GLN A 635 -9.07 19.33 18.12
N ASP A 636 -8.10 18.52 17.69
CA ASP A 636 -6.82 18.98 17.13
C ASP A 636 -6.78 18.87 15.59
N ALA A 637 -7.92 18.63 14.94
CA ALA A 637 -8.02 18.38 13.50
C ALA A 637 -8.71 19.53 12.74
N ALA A 638 -8.15 19.89 11.58
CA ALA A 638 -8.72 20.84 10.63
C ALA A 638 -10.04 20.33 10.01
N CYS A 639 -10.23 19.01 9.90
CA CYS A 639 -11.48 18.40 9.47
C CYS A 639 -12.20 17.77 10.67
N PHE A 640 -13.29 18.39 11.11
CA PHE A 640 -14.04 17.94 12.30
C PHE A 640 -14.86 16.67 12.08
N SER A 641 -15.32 16.41 10.85
CA SER A 641 -16.21 15.28 10.54
C SER A 641 -15.97 14.76 9.11
N PRO A 642 -14.85 14.06 8.88
CA PRO A 642 -14.60 13.38 7.61
C PRO A 642 -15.59 12.23 7.40
N PRO A 643 -16.17 12.05 6.20
CA PRO A 643 -17.10 10.96 5.95
C PRO A 643 -16.39 9.61 5.89
N CYS A 644 -16.95 8.59 6.56
CA CYS A 644 -16.37 7.26 6.67
C CYS A 644 -17.14 6.20 5.85
N GLY A 645 -16.45 5.51 4.94
CA GLY A 645 -16.95 4.34 4.20
C GLY A 645 -16.44 3.02 4.80
N ILE A 646 -17.04 1.90 4.40
CA ILE A 646 -16.79 0.60 5.01
C ILE A 646 -16.48 -0.46 3.95
N VAL A 647 -15.40 -1.24 4.16
CA VAL A 647 -15.22 -2.54 3.50
C VAL A 647 -15.56 -3.64 4.52
N PRO A 648 -16.65 -4.42 4.30
CA PRO A 648 -17.17 -5.35 5.29
C PRO A 648 -16.33 -6.63 5.38
N LEU A 649 -15.30 -6.62 6.25
CA LEU A 649 -14.46 -7.79 6.52
C LEU A 649 -14.96 -8.63 7.71
N GLY A 650 -15.91 -8.13 8.51
CA GLY A 650 -16.46 -8.86 9.66
C GLY A 650 -17.46 -9.96 9.28
N THR A 651 -18.07 -10.57 10.30
CA THR A 651 -19.16 -11.56 10.13
C THR A 651 -20.55 -10.89 10.17
N GLY A 652 -20.75 -9.94 11.11
CA GLY A 652 -21.99 -9.20 11.35
C GLY A 652 -22.28 -8.18 10.25
N ASN A 653 -21.46 -7.14 10.12
CA ASN A 653 -21.46 -6.06 9.11
C ASN A 653 -22.82 -5.36 8.91
N ASP A 654 -23.54 -5.08 9.98
CA ASP A 654 -24.88 -4.48 9.89
C ASP A 654 -24.83 -3.05 9.37
N LEU A 655 -23.86 -2.24 9.83
CA LEU A 655 -23.71 -0.87 9.36
C LEU A 655 -23.36 -0.82 7.86
N ALA A 656 -22.50 -1.73 7.41
CA ALA A 656 -22.14 -1.83 5.99
C ALA A 656 -23.34 -2.20 5.10
N ARG A 657 -24.25 -3.07 5.56
CA ARG A 657 -25.48 -3.42 4.81
C ARG A 657 -26.41 -2.22 4.67
N VAL A 658 -26.65 -1.49 5.76
CA VAL A 658 -27.51 -0.28 5.75
C VAL A 658 -26.94 0.78 4.81
N LEU A 659 -25.62 0.95 4.82
CA LEU A 659 -24.88 1.87 3.94
C LEU A 659 -24.63 1.32 2.52
N ARG A 660 -25.17 0.15 2.19
CA ARG A 660 -25.10 -0.53 0.88
C ARG A 660 -23.71 -0.96 0.44
N TRP A 661 -22.75 -1.06 1.34
CA TRP A 661 -21.43 -1.64 1.07
C TRP A 661 -21.43 -3.18 0.99
N GLY A 662 -22.52 -3.81 1.42
CA GLY A 662 -22.73 -5.25 1.29
C GLY A 662 -22.56 -6.00 2.62
N GLY A 663 -22.82 -7.31 2.59
CA GLY A 663 -22.78 -8.18 3.77
C GLY A 663 -21.39 -8.74 4.09
N GLY A 664 -20.45 -8.66 3.14
CA GLY A 664 -19.11 -9.18 3.30
C GLY A 664 -18.30 -9.03 2.01
N TYR A 665 -17.00 -8.75 2.12
CA TYR A 665 -16.05 -8.74 1.01
C TYR A 665 -15.69 -10.18 0.62
N SER A 666 -15.81 -10.59 -0.64
CA SER A 666 -15.52 -11.97 -1.06
C SER A 666 -14.02 -12.24 -1.28
N GLY A 667 -13.20 -11.21 -1.44
CA GLY A 667 -11.81 -11.34 -1.90
C GLY A 667 -11.65 -11.33 -3.42
N GLU A 668 -12.76 -11.52 -4.16
CA GLU A 668 -12.77 -11.55 -5.63
C GLU A 668 -13.04 -10.17 -6.25
N GLU A 669 -13.66 -9.27 -5.49
CA GLU A 669 -13.93 -7.90 -5.91
C GLU A 669 -12.62 -7.16 -6.19
N ASN A 670 -12.55 -6.45 -7.31
CA ASN A 670 -11.38 -5.66 -7.65
C ASN A 670 -11.25 -4.47 -6.69
N PRO A 671 -10.12 -4.32 -5.95
CA PRO A 671 -9.94 -3.22 -4.99
C PRO A 671 -10.07 -1.83 -5.62
N LYS A 672 -9.77 -1.69 -6.93
CA LYS A 672 -9.96 -0.43 -7.66
C LYS A 672 -11.44 -0.05 -7.81
N ASP A 673 -12.35 -1.02 -7.83
CA ASP A 673 -13.80 -0.78 -7.94
C ASP A 673 -14.34 -0.24 -6.63
N ILE A 674 -13.88 -0.78 -5.49
CA ILE A 674 -14.18 -0.25 -4.17
C ILE A 674 -13.77 1.22 -4.06
N LEU A 675 -12.56 1.57 -4.52
CA LEU A 675 -12.09 2.96 -4.51
C LEU A 675 -12.92 3.88 -5.43
N ARG A 676 -13.43 3.37 -6.56
CA ARG A 676 -14.36 4.12 -7.41
C ARG A 676 -15.71 4.32 -6.73
N ASP A 677 -16.22 3.30 -6.06
CA ASP A 677 -17.45 3.38 -5.28
C ASP A 677 -17.33 4.42 -4.15
N VAL A 678 -16.14 4.59 -3.53
CA VAL A 678 -15.86 5.66 -2.54
C VAL A 678 -15.93 7.06 -3.14
N ILE A 679 -15.46 7.23 -4.38
CA ILE A 679 -15.54 8.53 -5.09
C ILE A 679 -16.99 8.89 -5.39
N GLU A 680 -17.80 7.89 -5.75
CA GLU A 680 -19.22 8.06 -6.16
C GLU A 680 -20.20 8.02 -4.97
N ALA A 681 -19.73 7.67 -3.78
CA ALA A 681 -20.58 7.51 -2.60
C ALA A 681 -21.24 8.81 -2.13
N GLU A 682 -22.47 8.68 -1.64
CA GLU A 682 -23.24 9.76 -1.03
C GLU A 682 -22.83 9.95 0.43
N GLU A 683 -22.69 11.19 0.88
CA GLU A 683 -22.50 11.49 2.30
C GLU A 683 -23.85 11.47 3.02
N ILE A 684 -23.93 10.72 4.12
CA ILE A 684 -25.08 10.70 5.01
C ILE A 684 -24.63 10.94 6.45
N ARG A 685 -25.54 11.39 7.31
CA ARG A 685 -25.30 11.47 8.76
C ARG A 685 -25.61 10.12 9.41
N LEU A 686 -24.99 9.85 10.55
CA LEU A 686 -25.30 8.74 11.44
C LEU A 686 -25.44 9.32 12.84
N ASP A 687 -26.65 9.20 13.40
CA ASP A 687 -26.87 9.52 14.81
C ASP A 687 -26.23 8.44 15.69
N ARG A 688 -25.66 8.85 16.83
CA ARG A 688 -25.03 7.96 17.81
C ARG A 688 -25.66 8.20 19.17
N TRP A 689 -25.62 7.18 20.02
CA TRP A 689 -26.37 7.14 21.28
C TRP A 689 -25.42 6.77 22.42
N ALA A 690 -25.62 7.39 23.59
CA ALA A 690 -24.88 7.04 24.80
C ALA A 690 -25.71 6.03 25.60
N VAL A 691 -25.12 4.87 25.88
CA VAL A 691 -25.66 3.85 26.78
C VAL A 691 -24.93 4.01 28.10
N VAL A 692 -25.64 4.42 29.14
CA VAL A 692 -25.11 4.65 30.48
C VAL A 692 -25.60 3.53 31.39
N PHE A 693 -24.67 2.84 32.04
CA PHE A 693 -24.93 1.80 33.00
C PHE A 693 -24.69 2.37 34.40
N HIS A 694 -25.70 2.28 35.26
CA HIS A 694 -25.62 2.62 36.67
C HIS A 694 -25.81 1.35 37.49
N GLU A 695 -24.82 0.98 38.28
CA GLU A 695 -24.92 -0.19 39.16
C GLU A 695 -25.65 0.18 40.47
N GLU A 696 -26.42 -0.76 41.02
CA GLU A 696 -27.05 -0.60 42.33
C GLU A 696 -26.03 -0.89 43.46
N GLU A 697 -25.90 0.01 44.45
CA GLU A 697 -24.97 -0.19 45.57
C GLU A 697 -25.33 -1.43 46.40
N ARG A 698 -24.42 -2.41 46.45
CA ARG A 698 -24.53 -3.55 47.37
C ARG A 698 -24.38 -3.08 48.81
N THR A 699 -25.49 -2.82 49.49
CA THR A 699 -25.52 -2.63 50.95
C THR A 699 -25.19 -3.97 51.61
N GLN A 700 -23.94 -4.17 52.04
CA GLN A 700 -23.61 -5.34 52.86
C GLN A 700 -24.29 -5.22 54.23
N PRO A 701 -25.01 -6.24 54.71
CA PRO A 701 -25.53 -6.22 56.07
C PRO A 701 -24.36 -6.42 57.05
N SER A 702 -24.24 -5.49 58.00
CA SER A 702 -23.29 -5.54 59.10
C SER A 702 -23.56 -6.74 60.01
N THR A 703 -22.80 -7.82 59.88
CA THR A 703 -22.72 -8.86 60.91
C THR A 703 -21.50 -8.63 61.79
N THR A 704 -21.79 -8.16 63.00
CA THR A 704 -20.93 -8.13 64.19
C THR A 704 -20.30 -9.50 64.49
N SER A 705 -18.96 -9.57 64.67
CA SER A 705 -18.26 -10.11 65.88
C SER A 705 -16.78 -10.47 65.63
N SER A 706 -15.90 -9.91 66.47
CA SER A 706 -14.55 -10.37 66.91
C SER A 706 -13.35 -10.40 65.94
N VAL A 707 -12.64 -9.26 65.93
CA VAL A 707 -11.22 -9.04 66.32
C VAL A 707 -10.20 -10.16 66.03
N GLU A 708 -9.26 -9.89 65.10
CA GLU A 708 -7.82 -9.76 65.42
C GLU A 708 -7.06 -9.02 64.29
N SER A 709 -6.05 -8.25 64.71
CA SER A 709 -5.45 -7.11 64.03
C SER A 709 -4.28 -7.44 63.10
N SER A 710 -4.23 -6.82 61.92
CA SER A 710 -2.96 -6.35 61.33
C SER A 710 -3.19 -5.12 60.44
N THR A 711 -2.26 -4.18 60.57
CA THR A 711 -2.25 -2.79 60.09
C THR A 711 -1.81 -2.62 58.63
N ASP A 712 -2.23 -1.49 58.04
CA ASP A 712 -1.82 -0.89 56.75
C ASP A 712 -2.35 -1.48 55.44
N ALA A 713 -3.60 -1.10 55.11
CA ALA A 713 -4.01 -0.81 53.74
C ALA A 713 -4.96 0.41 53.79
N GLY A 714 -4.58 1.50 53.12
CA GLY A 714 -5.36 2.72 53.04
C GLY A 714 -6.77 2.43 52.52
N GLN A 715 -7.78 2.86 53.27
CA GLN A 715 -9.17 2.91 52.86
C GLN A 715 -9.28 3.71 51.55
N MET A 716 -9.48 3.02 50.43
CA MET A 716 -9.96 3.65 49.21
C MET A 716 -11.42 4.03 49.46
N MET A 717 -11.71 5.33 49.53
CA MET A 717 -13.08 5.80 49.36
C MET A 717 -13.52 5.41 47.95
N ASN A 718 -14.59 4.62 47.81
CA ASN A 718 -15.22 4.38 46.52
C ASN A 718 -15.82 5.71 46.04
N ASN A 719 -15.34 6.22 44.90
CA ASN A 719 -15.88 7.41 44.29
C ASN A 719 -17.20 7.03 43.56
N PRO A 720 -18.29 7.82 43.67
CA PRO A 720 -19.55 7.53 42.95
C PRO A 720 -19.39 7.47 41.42
N GLU A 721 -18.35 8.12 40.90
CA GLU A 721 -17.99 8.10 39.48
C GLU A 721 -17.49 6.73 39.00
N ASP A 722 -16.99 5.86 39.90
CA ASP A 722 -16.49 4.53 39.55
C ASP A 722 -17.62 3.49 39.30
N GLN A 723 -18.87 3.81 39.67
CA GLN A 723 -20.04 2.91 39.52
C GLN A 723 -20.85 3.17 38.24
N THR A 724 -20.44 4.14 37.41
CA THR A 724 -21.13 4.49 36.17
C THR A 724 -20.23 4.26 34.97
N SER A 725 -20.67 3.43 34.02
CA SER A 725 -19.97 3.24 32.74
C SER A 725 -20.79 3.76 31.56
N MET A 726 -20.12 4.30 30.52
CA MET A 726 -20.78 4.84 29.34
C MET A 726 -20.17 4.25 28.06
N ILE A 727 -21.03 3.76 27.17
CA ILE A 727 -20.65 3.24 25.85
C ILE A 727 -21.39 4.00 24.76
N ILE A 728 -20.69 4.39 23.68
CA ILE A 728 -21.33 5.01 22.52
C ILE A 728 -21.78 3.94 21.52
N MET A 729 -23.09 3.80 21.39
CA MET A 729 -23.78 2.89 20.47
C MET A 729 -23.97 3.53 19.09
N ASN A 730 -23.64 2.75 18.04
CA ASN A 730 -23.78 3.10 16.64
C ASN A 730 -24.89 2.29 15.94
N ASN A 731 -25.08 1.03 16.33
CA ASN A 731 -25.98 0.10 15.67
C ASN A 731 -27.19 -0.22 16.53
N TYR A 732 -26.98 -0.93 17.65
CA TYR A 732 -28.07 -1.40 18.51
C TYR A 732 -27.58 -1.87 19.89
N PHE A 733 -28.51 -1.87 20.83
CA PHE A 733 -28.38 -2.43 22.17
C PHE A 733 -29.31 -3.64 22.29
N GLY A 734 -28.90 -4.64 23.07
CA GLY A 734 -29.72 -5.82 23.33
C GLY A 734 -29.58 -6.28 24.77
N ILE A 735 -30.69 -6.75 25.35
CA ILE A 735 -30.75 -7.40 26.67
C ILE A 735 -31.57 -8.69 26.56
N GLY A 736 -31.13 -9.74 27.26
CA GLY A 736 -31.78 -11.03 27.27
C GLY A 736 -31.28 -11.92 26.13
N ILE A 737 -32.21 -12.58 25.42
CA ILE A 737 -31.90 -13.75 24.59
C ILE A 737 -30.87 -13.51 23.47
N ASP A 738 -30.90 -12.36 22.80
CA ASP A 738 -29.90 -11.99 21.78
C ASP A 738 -28.51 -11.79 22.41
N ALA A 739 -28.45 -11.06 23.52
CA ALA A 739 -27.23 -10.79 24.23
C ALA A 739 -26.60 -12.06 24.83
N ASP A 740 -27.42 -13.00 25.31
CA ASP A 740 -26.98 -14.30 25.81
C ASP A 740 -26.31 -15.14 24.70
N VAL A 741 -26.93 -15.22 23.52
CA VAL A 741 -26.34 -15.90 22.35
C VAL A 741 -25.03 -15.19 21.93
N CYS A 742 -25.01 -13.86 21.93
CA CYS A 742 -23.82 -13.06 21.64
C CYS A 742 -22.69 -13.35 22.64
N LEU A 743 -22.99 -13.39 23.94
CA LEU A 743 -22.06 -13.66 25.02
C LEU A 743 -21.44 -15.06 24.91
N GLN A 744 -22.25 -16.08 24.65
CA GLN A 744 -21.73 -17.44 24.46
C GLN A 744 -20.86 -17.57 23.22
N PHE A 745 -21.23 -16.89 22.13
CA PHE A 745 -20.41 -16.84 20.94
C PHE A 745 -19.05 -16.17 21.23
N HIS A 746 -19.05 -15.05 21.97
CA HIS A 746 -17.85 -14.33 22.39
C HIS A 746 -16.94 -15.23 23.24
N ASN A 747 -17.48 -15.86 24.29
CA ASN A 747 -16.73 -16.75 25.17
C ASN A 747 -16.11 -17.94 24.41
N LYS A 748 -16.84 -18.53 23.45
CA LYS A 748 -16.30 -19.61 22.61
C LYS A 748 -15.20 -19.12 21.67
N ARG A 749 -15.36 -17.92 21.11
CA ARG A 749 -14.37 -17.27 20.24
C ARG A 749 -13.08 -16.96 21.00
N ASP A 750 -13.19 -16.41 22.20
CA ASP A 750 -12.05 -16.06 23.03
C ASP A 750 -11.30 -17.29 23.54
N ALA A 751 -12.01 -18.39 23.80
CA ALA A 751 -11.39 -19.66 24.18
C ALA A 751 -10.67 -20.38 23.01
N ASN A 752 -11.03 -20.11 21.75
CA ASN A 752 -10.47 -20.81 20.58
C ASN A 752 -10.31 -19.87 19.35
N PRO A 753 -9.56 -18.76 19.44
CA PRO A 753 -9.55 -17.72 18.41
C PRO A 753 -9.14 -18.23 17.02
N GLU A 754 -8.27 -19.23 16.95
CA GLU A 754 -7.81 -19.85 15.70
C GLU A 754 -8.93 -20.53 14.90
N LYS A 755 -9.98 -21.03 15.56
CA LYS A 755 -11.13 -21.69 14.91
C LYS A 755 -12.10 -20.68 14.29
N PHE A 756 -12.09 -19.42 14.74
CA PHE A 756 -13.06 -18.39 14.33
C PHE A 756 -12.54 -17.49 13.19
N SER A 757 -11.70 -18.05 12.32
CA SER A 757 -11.12 -17.35 11.17
C SER A 757 -12.06 -17.29 9.95
N SER A 758 -13.04 -18.19 9.84
CA SER A 758 -13.98 -18.25 8.71
C SER A 758 -15.34 -17.63 9.04
N ARG A 759 -15.83 -16.72 8.19
CA ARG A 759 -17.17 -16.12 8.36
C ARG A 759 -18.29 -17.15 8.30
N LEU A 760 -18.19 -18.15 7.42
CA LEU A 760 -19.20 -19.22 7.32
C LEU A 760 -19.23 -20.01 8.62
N PHE A 761 -18.06 -20.43 9.11
CA PHE A 761 -17.93 -21.13 10.38
C PHE A 761 -18.49 -20.32 11.54
N ASN A 762 -18.16 -19.02 11.60
CA ASN A 762 -18.65 -18.11 12.63
C ASN A 762 -20.19 -18.02 12.63
N LYS A 763 -20.82 -17.93 11.45
CA LYS A 763 -22.28 -17.96 11.31
C LYS A 763 -22.86 -19.30 11.77
N THR A 764 -22.28 -20.43 11.35
CA THR A 764 -22.72 -21.77 11.78
C THR A 764 -22.62 -21.95 13.29
N GLN A 765 -21.55 -21.47 13.94
CA GLN A 765 -21.43 -21.52 15.40
C GLN A 765 -22.53 -20.70 16.08
N TYR A 766 -22.84 -19.52 15.56
CA TYR A 766 -23.90 -18.67 16.08
C TYR A 766 -25.27 -19.38 16.00
N VAL A 767 -25.59 -20.01 14.85
CA VAL A 767 -26.81 -20.84 14.68
C VAL A 767 -26.83 -22.02 15.65
N LYS A 768 -25.71 -22.73 15.80
CA LYS A 768 -25.60 -23.89 16.71
C LYS A 768 -25.87 -23.51 18.16
N ILE A 769 -25.34 -22.37 18.62
CA ILE A 769 -25.59 -21.83 19.96
C ILE A 769 -27.08 -21.50 20.13
N GLY A 770 -27.67 -20.81 19.15
CA GLY A 770 -29.11 -20.52 19.13
C GLY A 770 -29.96 -21.79 19.24
N LEU A 771 -29.67 -22.83 18.44
CA LEU A 771 -30.38 -24.11 18.53
C LEU A 771 -30.21 -24.78 19.90
N GLN A 772 -28.99 -24.81 20.45
CA GLN A 772 -28.75 -25.40 21.77
C GLN A 772 -29.60 -24.72 22.87
N LYS A 773 -29.73 -23.39 22.82
CA LYS A 773 -30.56 -22.61 23.74
C LYS A 773 -32.05 -22.94 23.62
N ALA A 774 -32.55 -23.12 22.40
CA ALA A 774 -33.95 -23.46 22.17
C ALA A 774 -34.37 -24.79 22.85
N PHE A 775 -33.43 -25.74 22.98
CA PHE A 775 -33.73 -27.09 23.49
C PHE A 775 -33.34 -27.33 24.96
N PHE A 776 -32.32 -26.65 25.53
CA PHE A 776 -31.71 -27.09 26.79
C PHE A 776 -31.53 -26.01 27.89
N GLU A 777 -31.58 -24.71 27.60
CA GLU A 777 -31.28 -23.65 28.58
C GLU A 777 -32.24 -22.45 28.47
N ARG A 778 -32.92 -22.09 29.56
CA ARG A 778 -33.92 -21.01 29.61
C ARG A 778 -33.56 -19.86 30.56
N ALA A 779 -32.31 -19.39 30.53
CA ALA A 779 -31.83 -18.31 31.40
C ALA A 779 -32.67 -17.02 31.28
N CYS A 780 -33.18 -16.72 30.08
CA CYS A 780 -33.92 -15.49 29.77
C CYS A 780 -35.45 -15.59 29.92
N LYS A 781 -35.99 -16.71 30.41
CA LYS A 781 -37.44 -16.95 30.52
C LYS A 781 -38.11 -15.90 31.41
N ASP A 782 -39.31 -15.42 31.08
CA ASP A 782 -40.02 -14.44 31.92
C ASP A 782 -39.26 -13.10 32.12
N LEU A 783 -38.36 -12.71 31.20
CA LEU A 783 -37.65 -11.41 31.25
C LEU A 783 -38.62 -10.24 31.47
N TRP A 784 -39.74 -10.22 30.75
CA TRP A 784 -40.77 -9.18 30.82
C TRP A 784 -41.38 -8.93 32.22
N LYS A 785 -41.28 -9.88 33.15
CA LYS A 785 -41.74 -9.72 34.55
C LYS A 785 -40.66 -9.15 35.47
N ARG A 786 -39.41 -9.14 35.02
CA ARG A 786 -38.21 -8.93 35.83
C ARG A 786 -37.45 -7.65 35.48
N ILE A 787 -37.92 -6.93 34.46
CA ILE A 787 -37.37 -5.64 34.04
C ILE A 787 -38.50 -4.63 33.87
N GLU A 788 -38.18 -3.38 34.12
CA GLU A 788 -39.08 -2.26 33.86
C GLU A 788 -38.55 -1.47 32.67
N LEU A 789 -39.42 -1.16 31.70
CA LEU A 789 -39.08 -0.35 30.53
C LEU A 789 -39.81 1.00 30.61
N GLU A 790 -39.04 2.07 30.56
CA GLU A 790 -39.55 3.43 30.37
C GLU A 790 -39.04 4.02 29.05
N VAL A 791 -39.95 4.62 28.27
CA VAL A 791 -39.62 5.31 27.03
C VAL A 791 -40.20 6.72 27.07
N ASP A 792 -39.34 7.73 26.89
CA ASP A 792 -39.67 9.16 26.94
C ASP A 792 -40.50 9.56 28.19
N GLY A 793 -40.15 9.02 29.35
CA GLY A 793 -40.83 9.31 30.62
C GLY A 793 -42.09 8.46 30.88
N LYS A 794 -42.45 7.54 29.98
CA LYS A 794 -43.64 6.69 30.10
C LYS A 794 -43.26 5.24 30.32
N ILE A 795 -43.77 4.65 31.39
CA ILE A 795 -43.62 3.21 31.66
C ILE A 795 -44.41 2.44 30.59
N ILE A 796 -43.75 1.47 29.95
CA ILE A 796 -44.31 0.64 28.90
C ILE A 796 -44.60 -0.75 29.46
N GLU A 797 -45.84 -1.21 29.31
CA GLU A 797 -46.23 -2.58 29.65
C GLU A 797 -45.61 -3.56 28.63
N LEU A 798 -44.81 -4.51 29.13
CA LEU A 798 -44.08 -5.44 28.27
C LEU A 798 -44.94 -6.67 27.92
N PRO A 799 -45.01 -7.07 26.63
CA PRO A 799 -45.61 -8.35 26.25
C PRO A 799 -44.74 -9.52 26.72
N CYS A 800 -45.22 -10.77 26.58
CA CYS A 800 -44.45 -11.97 26.91
C CYS A 800 -43.18 -12.11 26.05
N ILE A 801 -42.09 -11.51 26.50
CA ILE A 801 -40.79 -11.47 25.81
C ILE A 801 -39.65 -12.00 26.68
N GLU A 802 -38.65 -12.54 26.01
CA GLU A 802 -37.39 -13.06 26.57
C GLU A 802 -36.17 -12.22 26.12
N GLY A 803 -36.38 -11.20 25.28
CA GLY A 803 -35.34 -10.24 24.91
C GLY A 803 -35.90 -8.92 24.41
N ILE A 804 -35.13 -7.85 24.60
CA ILE A 804 -35.38 -6.52 24.04
C ILE A 804 -34.18 -6.13 23.18
N ILE A 805 -34.46 -5.61 21.99
CA ILE A 805 -33.48 -4.97 21.10
C ILE A 805 -33.88 -3.52 20.88
N VAL A 806 -32.93 -2.62 21.11
CA VAL A 806 -33.06 -1.18 20.86
C VAL A 806 -32.22 -0.81 19.64
N LEU A 807 -32.85 -0.41 18.54
CA LEU A 807 -32.21 -0.22 17.25
C LEU A 807 -32.05 1.26 16.88
N ASN A 808 -30.82 1.63 16.51
CA ASN A 808 -30.53 2.86 15.75
C ASN A 808 -30.65 2.63 14.23
N LEU A 809 -30.32 1.42 13.77
CA LEU A 809 -30.35 1.03 12.36
C LEU A 809 -31.64 0.31 11.97
N LEU A 810 -31.91 0.25 10.65
CA LEU A 810 -33.06 -0.49 10.08
C LEU A 810 -32.86 -2.01 10.05
N SER A 811 -31.66 -2.46 10.33
CA SER A 811 -31.32 -3.87 10.27
C SER A 811 -30.40 -4.28 11.40
N TRP A 812 -30.52 -5.54 11.80
CA TRP A 812 -29.83 -6.18 12.91
C TRP A 812 -29.47 -7.61 12.53
N GLY A 813 -28.48 -8.21 13.21
CA GLY A 813 -28.24 -9.65 13.14
C GLY A 813 -27.97 -10.17 11.74
N SER A 814 -26.99 -9.61 11.02
CA SER A 814 -26.66 -9.98 9.63
C SER A 814 -27.69 -9.49 8.60
N GLY A 815 -28.33 -8.35 8.86
CA GLY A 815 -29.23 -7.68 7.92
C GLY A 815 -30.69 -8.11 7.99
N ALA A 816 -31.12 -8.74 9.09
CA ALA A 816 -32.52 -8.97 9.39
C ALA A 816 -33.22 -7.66 9.72
N ASN A 817 -34.52 -7.55 9.40
CA ASN A 817 -35.34 -6.40 9.77
C ASN A 817 -36.28 -6.80 10.92
N PRO A 818 -35.86 -6.65 12.18
CA PRO A 818 -36.69 -7.00 13.34
C PRO A 818 -37.91 -6.07 13.49
N TRP A 819 -37.91 -4.88 12.88
CA TRP A 819 -39.05 -3.96 12.94
C TRP A 819 -40.16 -4.29 11.94
N GLY A 820 -39.89 -5.06 10.87
CA GLY A 820 -40.89 -5.42 9.85
C GLY A 820 -41.23 -4.29 8.86
N THR A 821 -42.28 -4.46 8.05
CA THR A 821 -42.70 -3.46 7.03
C THR A 821 -43.85 -2.59 7.53
N ALA A 822 -43.98 -1.37 6.99
CA ALA A 822 -44.96 -0.37 7.45
C ALA A 822 -46.42 -0.68 7.07
N LYS A 823 -46.71 -1.88 6.54
CA LYS A 823 -48.08 -2.28 6.13
C LYS A 823 -48.97 -2.68 7.30
N GLU A 824 -48.42 -2.86 8.49
CA GLU A 824 -49.14 -3.19 9.72
C GLU A 824 -49.09 -1.99 10.70
N GLU A 825 -50.28 -1.42 10.93
CA GLU A 825 -50.75 -0.44 11.93
C GLU A 825 -50.01 0.92 12.08
N GLY A 826 -50.78 2.01 11.93
CA GLY A 826 -50.34 3.40 11.84
C GLY A 826 -49.94 4.11 13.15
N GLN A 827 -49.50 3.38 14.18
CA GLN A 827 -49.13 3.95 15.48
C GLN A 827 -47.66 4.41 15.56
N PHE A 828 -46.78 3.91 14.68
CA PHE A 828 -45.33 4.18 14.73
C PHE A 828 -44.82 4.86 13.45
N GLN A 829 -43.78 5.69 13.57
CA GLN A 829 -43.18 6.38 12.43
C GLN A 829 -42.21 5.48 11.67
N LYS A 830 -41.95 5.80 10.39
CA LYS A 830 -40.97 5.07 9.59
C LYS A 830 -39.57 5.28 10.21
N PRO A 831 -38.89 4.19 10.60
CA PRO A 831 -37.53 4.24 11.10
C PRO A 831 -36.52 4.97 10.19
N THR A 832 -35.60 5.74 10.78
CA THR A 832 -34.48 6.41 10.09
C THR A 832 -33.23 6.48 10.98
N HIS A 833 -32.05 6.26 10.42
CA HIS A 833 -30.75 6.40 11.13
C HIS A 833 -30.15 7.82 10.99
N TYR A 834 -30.89 8.73 10.34
CA TYR A 834 -30.50 10.13 10.12
C TYR A 834 -31.72 11.03 9.88
N ASP A 835 -31.56 12.31 10.20
CA ASP A 835 -32.57 13.36 10.25
C ASP A 835 -33.14 13.82 8.89
N GLY A 836 -32.53 13.43 7.76
CA GLY A 836 -32.98 13.81 6.41
C GLY A 836 -32.89 15.32 6.10
N LEU A 837 -32.39 16.14 7.03
CA LEU A 837 -32.32 17.59 6.91
C LEU A 837 -30.91 17.99 6.43
N LEU A 838 -30.78 18.23 5.12
CA LEU A 838 -29.76 19.18 4.65
C LEU A 838 -30.11 20.52 5.31
N GLU A 839 -29.17 21.11 6.06
CA GLU A 839 -29.30 22.46 6.63
C GLU A 839 -29.42 23.51 5.51
N ALA A 840 -30.62 23.59 4.93
CA ALA A 840 -30.98 24.53 3.87
C ALA A 840 -32.51 24.70 3.83
N SER A 841 -33.13 25.00 4.97
CA SER A 841 -34.15 26.05 5.02
C SER A 841 -34.54 26.32 6.47
N SER A 842 -34.23 27.51 6.93
CA SER A 842 -35.02 28.24 7.91
C SER A 842 -36.46 28.38 7.37
N SER A 843 -37.28 27.34 7.50
CA SER A 843 -38.72 27.45 7.34
C SER A 843 -39.44 26.29 8.02
N LEU A 844 -40.55 26.65 8.67
CA LEU A 844 -41.34 25.87 9.60
C LEU A 844 -41.85 24.53 9.04
N ASN A 845 -41.54 23.44 9.72
CA ASN A 845 -42.46 22.40 10.21
C ASN A 845 -41.62 21.24 10.78
N LEU A 846 -41.25 21.37 12.05
CA LEU A 846 -40.37 20.46 12.78
C LEU A 846 -41.20 19.34 13.44
N THR A 847 -41.35 18.20 12.78
CA THR A 847 -41.63 16.90 13.43
C THR A 847 -41.00 15.76 12.63
N SER A 848 -39.67 15.67 12.65
CA SER A 848 -38.95 14.41 12.42
C SER A 848 -38.18 14.12 13.71
N LEU A 849 -38.86 13.52 14.69
CA LEU A 849 -38.30 13.25 16.02
C LEU A 849 -37.41 12.01 15.94
N HIS A 850 -36.11 12.21 16.17
CA HIS A 850 -35.11 11.17 16.38
C HIS A 850 -35.64 10.15 17.40
N SER A 851 -35.75 8.89 17.01
CA SER A 851 -36.29 7.88 17.92
C SER A 851 -35.71 6.50 17.64
N LEU A 852 -35.20 5.90 18.70
CA LEU A 852 -34.79 4.52 18.74
C LEU A 852 -36.02 3.63 18.67
N GLN A 853 -35.85 2.47 18.04
CA GLN A 853 -36.88 1.46 17.91
C GLN A 853 -36.69 0.38 18.97
N VAL A 854 -37.71 0.13 19.79
CA VAL A 854 -37.70 -0.92 20.80
C VAL A 854 -38.50 -2.12 20.32
N VAL A 855 -37.82 -3.26 20.15
CA VAL A 855 -38.40 -4.51 19.66
C VAL A 855 -38.28 -5.60 20.70
N GLY A 856 -39.37 -6.32 20.94
CA GLY A 856 -39.44 -7.50 21.79
C GLY A 856 -39.27 -8.80 21.01
N ILE A 857 -38.59 -9.76 21.63
CA ILE A 857 -38.41 -11.11 21.11
C ILE A 857 -39.09 -12.08 22.09
N SER A 858 -40.03 -12.89 21.61
CA SER A 858 -40.80 -13.81 22.48
C SER A 858 -39.95 -14.98 22.98
N ASP A 859 -39.09 -15.53 22.13
CA ASP A 859 -38.34 -16.76 22.37
C ASP A 859 -37.23 -16.96 21.31
N VAL A 860 -36.39 -17.98 21.49
CA VAL A 860 -35.27 -18.28 20.58
C VAL A 860 -35.75 -18.66 19.18
N SER A 861 -36.90 -19.32 19.06
CA SER A 861 -37.44 -19.71 17.76
C SER A 861 -37.85 -18.47 16.94
N ARG A 862 -38.49 -17.49 17.59
CA ARG A 862 -38.80 -16.19 16.96
C ARG A 862 -37.52 -15.43 16.61
N LEU A 863 -36.50 -15.46 17.47
CA LEU A 863 -35.18 -14.88 17.16
C LEU A 863 -34.62 -15.47 15.85
N GLY A 864 -34.66 -16.80 15.70
CA GLY A 864 -34.20 -17.50 14.50
C GLY A 864 -35.02 -17.17 13.25
N LEU A 865 -36.35 -17.05 13.37
CA LEU A 865 -37.22 -16.63 12.27
C LEU A 865 -36.94 -15.20 11.81
N ILE A 866 -36.67 -14.28 12.75
CA ILE A 866 -36.29 -12.90 12.43
C ILE A 866 -34.94 -12.88 11.71
N GLN A 867 -33.93 -13.59 12.23
CA GLN A 867 -32.60 -13.69 11.60
C GLN A 867 -32.67 -14.29 10.19
N SER A 868 -33.60 -15.22 9.97
CA SER A 868 -33.90 -15.83 8.67
C SER A 868 -34.78 -14.96 7.76
N LYS A 869 -35.18 -13.75 8.22
CA LYS A 869 -36.05 -12.80 7.53
C LYS A 869 -37.47 -13.34 7.23
N LEU A 870 -37.91 -14.36 7.96
CA LEU A 870 -39.22 -14.99 7.84
C LEU A 870 -40.26 -14.39 8.79
N SER A 871 -39.84 -13.63 9.81
CA SER A 871 -40.71 -12.96 10.77
C SER A 871 -40.16 -11.58 11.14
N ALA A 872 -41.00 -10.75 11.76
CA ALA A 872 -40.59 -9.57 12.50
C ALA A 872 -40.65 -9.83 14.02
N GLY A 873 -40.00 -8.96 14.80
CA GLY A 873 -40.17 -8.91 16.24
C GLY A 873 -41.42 -8.14 16.65
N ILE A 874 -41.73 -8.16 17.94
CA ILE A 874 -42.88 -7.44 18.50
C ILE A 874 -42.49 -5.97 18.65
N ARG A 875 -43.16 -5.06 17.93
CA ARG A 875 -42.92 -3.61 18.11
C ARG A 875 -43.43 -3.19 19.49
N ILE A 876 -42.54 -2.69 20.35
CA ILE A 876 -42.89 -2.27 21.71
C ILE A 876 -43.09 -0.76 21.76
N ALA A 877 -42.06 0.00 21.40
CA ALA A 877 -42.06 1.45 21.55
C ALA A 877 -41.08 2.13 20.59
N GLN A 878 -41.22 3.44 20.43
CA GLN A 878 -40.30 4.29 19.69
C GLN A 878 -40.10 5.59 20.47
N GLY A 879 -38.85 5.97 20.77
CA GLY A 879 -38.58 7.16 21.60
C GLY A 879 -37.12 7.61 21.62
N GLY A 880 -36.86 8.79 22.18
CA GLY A 880 -35.54 9.44 22.26
C GLY A 880 -34.80 9.25 23.59
N SER A 881 -35.47 8.71 24.61
CA SER A 881 -34.90 8.34 25.90
C SER A 881 -35.45 6.98 26.30
N ILE A 882 -34.57 6.02 26.56
CA ILE A 882 -34.96 4.67 26.99
C ILE A 882 -34.28 4.39 28.32
N ARG A 883 -35.04 3.95 29.31
CA ARG A 883 -34.53 3.51 30.61
C ARG A 883 -35.02 2.10 30.89
N ILE A 884 -34.09 1.21 31.21
CA ILE A 884 -34.34 -0.19 31.57
C ILE A 884 -33.82 -0.39 33.00
N THR A 885 -34.70 -0.75 33.91
CA THR A 885 -34.34 -1.07 35.30
C THR A 885 -34.31 -2.58 35.48
N THR A 886 -33.25 -3.11 36.07
CA THR A 886 -33.07 -4.54 36.33
C THR A 886 -32.70 -4.79 37.79
N HIS A 887 -33.35 -5.76 38.44
CA HIS A 887 -33.05 -6.14 39.84
C HIS A 887 -32.21 -7.42 39.96
N GLU A 888 -31.86 -8.03 38.83
CA GLU A 888 -31.05 -9.24 38.72
C GLU A 888 -29.93 -9.00 37.69
N GLU A 889 -28.96 -9.90 37.61
CA GLU A 889 -27.93 -9.85 36.59
C GLU A 889 -28.45 -10.32 35.22
N TRP A 890 -28.10 -9.60 34.16
CA TRP A 890 -28.58 -9.90 32.81
C TRP A 890 -27.48 -9.82 31.75
N PRO A 891 -27.45 -10.74 30.78
CA PRO A 891 -26.63 -10.55 29.60
C PRO A 891 -27.15 -9.37 28.79
N VAL A 892 -26.23 -8.46 28.47
CA VAL A 892 -26.45 -7.30 27.61
C VAL A 892 -25.38 -7.26 26.52
N GLN A 893 -25.64 -6.54 25.43
CA GLN A 893 -24.65 -6.25 24.42
C GLN A 893 -24.85 -4.86 23.81
N VAL A 894 -23.76 -4.23 23.40
CA VAL A 894 -23.76 -2.98 22.64
C VAL A 894 -22.91 -3.19 21.39
N ASP A 895 -23.49 -2.99 20.20
CA ASP A 895 -22.80 -3.12 18.90
C ASP A 895 -22.01 -4.44 18.70
N GLY A 896 -22.45 -5.53 19.33
CA GLY A 896 -21.82 -6.85 19.25
C GLY A 896 -20.75 -7.13 20.32
N GLU A 897 -20.56 -6.25 21.31
CA GLU A 897 -19.71 -6.46 22.47
C GLU A 897 -20.56 -6.83 23.71
N PRO A 898 -20.64 -8.13 24.08
CA PRO A 898 -21.50 -8.60 25.15
C PRO A 898 -20.83 -8.56 26.53
N HIS A 899 -21.61 -8.33 27.58
CA HIS A 899 -21.18 -8.47 28.98
C HIS A 899 -22.36 -8.83 29.89
N ILE A 900 -22.09 -9.25 31.11
CA ILE A 900 -23.11 -9.42 32.15
C ILE A 900 -23.25 -8.09 32.89
N GLN A 901 -24.46 -7.54 32.87
CA GLN A 901 -24.82 -6.34 33.60
C GLN A 901 -25.36 -6.72 35.00
N PRO A 902 -24.77 -6.24 36.10
CA PRO A 902 -25.34 -6.41 37.44
C PRO A 902 -26.65 -5.62 37.61
N PRO A 903 -27.43 -5.88 38.69
CA PRO A 903 -28.61 -5.11 39.04
C PRO A 903 -28.35 -3.60 39.02
N GLY A 904 -29.27 -2.84 38.43
CA GLY A 904 -29.05 -1.43 38.17
C GLY A 904 -29.96 -0.85 37.10
N THR A 905 -29.59 0.32 36.59
CA THR A 905 -30.33 1.07 35.57
C THR A 905 -29.48 1.25 34.32
N ILE A 906 -30.04 0.91 33.17
CA ILE A 906 -29.45 1.12 31.85
C ILE A 906 -30.23 2.24 31.17
N THR A 907 -29.54 3.32 30.80
CA THR A 907 -30.16 4.51 30.21
C THR A 907 -29.55 4.79 28.84
N ILE A 908 -30.38 4.82 27.79
CA ILE A 908 -29.97 5.10 26.42
C ILE A 908 -30.48 6.48 26.03
N LEU A 909 -29.54 7.38 25.79
CA LEU A 909 -29.80 8.80 25.50
C LEU A 909 -29.12 9.22 24.21
N LYS A 910 -29.66 10.27 23.61
CA LYS A 910 -29.05 10.87 22.43
C LYS A 910 -27.66 11.41 22.77
N SER A 911 -26.65 11.00 21.99
CA SER A 911 -25.31 11.56 22.11
C SER A 911 -25.22 12.91 21.40
N ALA A 912 -24.37 13.81 21.89
CA ALA A 912 -23.92 14.98 21.13
C ALA A 912 -23.04 14.59 19.93
N LEU A 913 -22.51 13.35 19.94
CA LEU A 913 -21.66 12.82 18.90
C LEU A 913 -22.50 12.40 17.70
N LYS A 914 -22.10 12.86 16.51
CA LYS A 914 -22.64 12.43 15.22
C LYS A 914 -21.47 12.09 14.29
N ALA A 915 -21.69 11.13 13.39
CA ALA A 915 -20.71 10.79 12.37
C ALA A 915 -21.25 11.11 10.97
N LYS A 916 -20.36 11.46 10.04
CA LYS A 916 -20.66 11.41 8.62
C LYS A 916 -20.19 10.07 8.07
N MET A 917 -21.04 9.42 7.29
CA MET A 917 -20.80 8.12 6.68
C MET A 917 -20.92 8.22 5.17
N LEU A 918 -20.20 7.36 4.45
CA LEU A 918 -20.36 7.17 3.02
C LEU A 918 -21.36 6.04 2.77
N LYS A 919 -22.36 6.31 1.93
CA LYS A 919 -23.35 5.34 1.47
C LYS A 919 -23.09 5.05 -0.01
N LYS A 920 -22.94 3.77 -0.35
CA LYS A 920 -22.68 3.35 -1.73
C LYS A 920 -23.86 3.71 -2.64
N ALA A 921 -23.57 4.39 -3.75
CA ALA A 921 -24.57 4.83 -4.72
C ALA A 921 -25.29 3.63 -5.36
N LYS A 922 -26.58 3.79 -5.70
CA LYS A 922 -27.34 2.75 -6.42
C LYS A 922 -26.93 2.79 -7.89
N LYS A 923 -26.29 1.73 -8.39
CA LYS A 923 -26.07 1.58 -9.84
C LYS A 923 -27.44 1.49 -10.52
N SER A 924 -27.85 2.54 -11.23
CA SER A 924 -29.05 2.51 -12.06
C SER A 924 -28.87 1.41 -13.11
N ARG A 925 -29.79 0.44 -13.17
CA ARG A 925 -29.89 -0.50 -14.30
C ARG A 925 -30.25 0.31 -15.55
N ARG A 926 -29.25 0.92 -16.18
CA ARG A 926 -29.33 1.42 -17.56
C ARG A 926 -28.66 0.37 -18.43
N ASN A 927 -29.49 -0.27 -19.26
CA ASN A 927 -29.21 -1.25 -20.31
C ASN A 927 -27.75 -1.68 -20.48
N ALA A 928 -27.50 -2.95 -20.15
CA ALA A 928 -26.33 -3.70 -20.55
C ALA A 928 -26.38 -3.98 -22.07
N THR A 929 -26.21 -2.94 -22.89
CA THR A 929 -25.77 -3.05 -24.29
C THR A 929 -25.05 -1.76 -24.67
N SER A 930 -23.75 -1.90 -24.99
CA SER A 930 -22.84 -0.95 -25.64
C SER A 930 -22.11 0.14 -24.81
N SER A 931 -20.80 -0.08 -24.76
CA SER A 931 -19.72 0.90 -24.94
C SER A 931 -19.21 1.73 -23.75
N THR A 932 -17.93 1.46 -23.49
CA THR A 932 -16.96 2.26 -22.76
C THR A 932 -16.77 3.63 -23.44
N THR A 933 -17.40 4.68 -22.93
CA THR A 933 -17.00 6.06 -23.22
C THR A 933 -16.47 6.70 -21.94
N ASN A 934 -15.16 6.57 -21.73
CA ASN A 934 -14.44 7.46 -20.81
C ASN A 934 -14.43 8.85 -21.42
N ALA A 935 -14.88 9.84 -20.64
CA ALA A 935 -14.87 11.25 -20.98
C ALA A 935 -13.45 11.70 -21.38
N ALA A 936 -13.29 12.02 -22.66
CA ALA A 936 -12.15 12.74 -23.16
C ALA A 936 -12.31 14.22 -22.78
N VAL A 937 -11.30 14.78 -22.11
CA VAL A 937 -11.11 16.23 -22.01
C VAL A 937 -10.91 16.74 -23.44
N ARG A 938 -11.93 17.40 -23.99
CA ARG A 938 -11.79 18.19 -25.22
C ARG A 938 -11.00 19.44 -24.84
N THR A 939 -9.77 19.51 -25.31
CA THR A 939 -8.99 20.74 -25.39
C THR A 939 -9.76 21.79 -26.18
N VAL A 940 -10.17 22.86 -25.49
CA VAL A 940 -10.66 24.09 -26.13
C VAL A 940 -9.43 24.74 -26.76
N ARG A 941 -9.28 24.61 -28.08
CA ARG A 941 -8.41 25.50 -28.86
C ARG A 941 -9.06 26.87 -28.86
N ASN A 942 -8.64 27.74 -27.95
CA ASN A 942 -8.74 29.18 -28.16
C ASN A 942 -7.61 29.55 -29.15
N GLU A 943 -7.96 29.60 -30.43
CA GLU A 943 -7.15 30.35 -31.39
C GLU A 943 -7.41 31.83 -31.14
N THR A 944 -6.49 32.47 -30.42
CA THR A 944 -6.25 33.89 -30.55
C THR A 944 -5.65 34.13 -31.94
N SER A 945 -6.36 34.87 -32.77
CA SER A 945 -5.80 35.52 -33.97
C SER A 945 -6.17 37.00 -33.94
N PRO A 946 -5.26 37.88 -34.42
CA PRO A 946 -5.28 39.29 -34.11
C PRO A 946 -6.33 40.05 -34.91
N SER A 947 -6.82 41.11 -34.29
CA SER A 947 -7.60 42.16 -34.93
C SER A 947 -6.93 42.67 -36.21
N SER A 948 -7.58 42.47 -37.35
CA SER A 948 -7.46 43.41 -38.46
C SER A 948 -8.78 43.48 -39.22
N SER A 949 -9.11 44.71 -39.57
CA SER A 949 -10.36 45.18 -40.11
C SER A 949 -10.47 44.92 -41.61
N ARG A 950 -11.70 44.68 -42.07
CA ARG A 950 -12.39 45.32 -43.22
C ARG A 950 -13.20 44.34 -44.09
N VAL A 951 -14.50 44.67 -44.14
CA VAL A 951 -15.33 44.78 -45.36
C VAL A 951 -15.88 43.48 -45.98
N HIS A 952 -17.17 43.23 -45.71
CA HIS A 952 -18.12 42.54 -46.60
C HIS A 952 -18.23 43.26 -47.96
N PRO A 953 -18.63 42.59 -49.05
CA PRO A 953 -20.07 42.60 -49.35
C PRO A 953 -20.66 41.30 -49.95
N CYS A 954 -21.90 41.05 -49.52
CA CYS A 954 -23.08 40.65 -50.30
C CYS A 954 -22.99 39.56 -51.38
N THR A 955 -23.67 38.45 -51.05
CA THR A 955 -24.79 37.85 -51.79
C THR A 955 -25.22 38.48 -53.12
N LEU A 956 -25.35 37.63 -54.14
CA LEU A 956 -26.39 37.72 -55.17
C LEU A 956 -26.91 36.31 -55.54
N ARG A 957 -28.21 36.29 -55.80
CA ARG A 957 -29.15 35.16 -55.89
C ARG A 957 -29.17 34.45 -57.25
N ASN A 958 -29.75 33.24 -57.24
CA ASN A 958 -30.58 32.60 -58.28
C ASN A 958 -29.85 31.99 -59.51
N ILE A 959 -30.25 30.89 -60.17
CA ILE A 959 -31.39 29.94 -60.15
C ILE A 959 -31.02 28.74 -61.07
N ASN A 960 -31.71 27.59 -60.95
CA ASN A 960 -31.71 26.39 -61.82
C ASN A 960 -30.49 25.45 -61.69
N SER A 961 -30.58 24.12 -61.71
CA SER A 961 -31.60 23.13 -62.14
C SER A 961 -31.16 21.74 -61.64
N GLY A 962 -32.09 20.81 -61.41
CA GLY A 962 -31.82 19.37 -61.19
C GLY A 962 -31.17 18.68 -62.43
N PRO A 963 -30.95 17.35 -62.46
CA PRO A 963 -31.94 16.31 -62.08
C PRO A 963 -31.33 15.03 -61.39
N LEU A 964 -32.06 14.34 -60.49
CA LEU A 964 -32.79 13.04 -60.62
C LEU A 964 -31.99 11.70 -60.53
N ILE A 965 -32.65 10.73 -59.87
CA ILE A 965 -32.58 9.24 -59.98
C ILE A 965 -31.49 8.55 -59.09
N HIS A 966 -31.71 7.48 -58.31
CA HIS A 966 -32.61 6.31 -58.40
C HIS A 966 -32.92 5.70 -57.01
N GLU A 967 -34.17 5.33 -56.75
CA GLU A 967 -34.57 4.27 -55.79
C GLU A 967 -34.30 2.88 -56.38
N LYS A 968 -34.08 1.87 -55.52
CA LYS A 968 -34.59 0.50 -55.74
C LYS A 968 -34.63 -0.32 -54.45
N SER A 969 -35.61 -1.21 -54.45
CA SER A 969 -36.30 -1.89 -53.36
C SER A 969 -36.24 -3.43 -53.53
N ILE A 970 -35.86 -4.18 -52.46
CA ILE A 970 -36.33 -5.52 -51.97
C ILE A 970 -36.27 -6.73 -53.00
N PRO A 971 -36.57 -8.02 -52.73
CA PRO A 971 -36.58 -8.93 -51.53
C PRO A 971 -35.92 -10.32 -51.72
N ASP A 972 -35.86 -11.08 -50.60
CA ASP A 972 -36.20 -12.51 -50.33
C ASP A 972 -35.87 -13.62 -51.38
N GLU A 973 -35.67 -14.92 -51.10
CA GLU A 973 -36.39 -15.83 -50.20
C GLU A 973 -35.85 -17.29 -50.35
N LEU A 974 -36.37 -18.21 -49.49
CA LEU A 974 -36.51 -19.69 -49.62
C LEU A 974 -35.32 -20.63 -49.29
N HIS A 975 -35.48 -21.80 -48.63
CA HIS A 975 -36.46 -22.39 -47.69
C HIS A 975 -36.02 -23.86 -47.38
N SER A 976 -36.56 -24.43 -46.27
CA SER A 976 -36.84 -25.88 -45.98
C SER A 976 -35.72 -26.77 -45.37
N THR A 977 -35.93 -27.69 -44.41
CA THR A 977 -37.11 -28.18 -43.63
C THR A 977 -36.70 -29.17 -42.50
N SER A 978 -37.46 -29.15 -41.36
CA SER A 978 -37.88 -30.28 -40.46
C SER A 978 -36.81 -31.01 -39.58
N ALA A 979 -37.02 -31.48 -38.33
CA ALA A 979 -38.23 -31.77 -37.52
C ALA A 979 -37.93 -31.90 -36.00
N CYS A 980 -39.01 -31.91 -35.20
CA CYS A 980 -39.24 -32.53 -33.88
C CYS A 980 -38.95 -31.78 -32.55
N THR A 981 -40.08 -31.40 -31.89
CA THR A 981 -40.44 -31.50 -30.46
C THR A 981 -39.54 -30.92 -29.36
N ASN A 982 -40.06 -29.94 -28.61
CA ASN A 982 -40.14 -29.98 -27.14
C ASN A 982 -41.08 -28.86 -26.63
N GLY A 983 -41.92 -29.22 -25.67
CA GLY A 983 -42.79 -28.32 -24.95
C GLY A 983 -42.21 -27.88 -23.61
N ASP A 984 -43.02 -27.03 -22.99
CA ASP A 984 -43.10 -26.60 -21.60
C ASP A 984 -42.10 -25.56 -21.07
N ASP A 985 -42.74 -24.48 -20.61
CA ASP A 985 -42.28 -23.38 -19.78
C ASP A 985 -41.63 -23.91 -18.49
N ASP A 986 -40.56 -23.26 -18.02
CA ASP A 986 -40.28 -23.19 -16.57
C ASP A 986 -39.47 -21.93 -16.24
N ASP A 987 -40.04 -21.16 -15.32
CA ASP A 987 -39.44 -20.08 -14.54
C ASP A 987 -38.59 -20.70 -13.41
N ASP A 988 -37.28 -20.48 -13.41
CA ASP A 988 -36.40 -20.88 -12.28
C ASP A 988 -35.98 -19.65 -11.45
N GLU A 989 -36.84 -19.32 -10.47
CA GLU A 989 -36.41 -18.72 -9.19
C GLU A 989 -35.85 -19.84 -8.29
N GLU A 990 -34.52 -20.00 -8.24
CA GLU A 990 -33.91 -20.88 -7.23
C GLU A 990 -33.82 -20.16 -5.87
N GLY A 991 -34.65 -20.64 -4.94
CA GLY A 991 -34.60 -20.34 -3.53
C GLY A 991 -33.56 -21.18 -2.78
N ASP A 992 -32.69 -20.50 -2.03
CA ASP A 992 -31.83 -21.12 -1.03
C ASP A 992 -32.62 -21.32 0.28
N ALA A 993 -33.16 -22.52 0.47
CA ALA A 993 -33.58 -23.03 1.75
C ALA A 993 -33.03 -24.45 1.92
N PHE A 994 -31.96 -24.65 2.69
CA PHE A 994 -31.70 -25.94 3.33
C PHE A 994 -30.86 -25.78 4.62
N LEU A 995 -31.49 -26.22 5.71
CA LEU A 995 -31.02 -26.75 7.00
C LEU A 995 -29.56 -26.51 7.45
#